data_AF-A0A961DGT8-F1
#
_entry.id   AF-A0A961DGT8-F1
#
_cell.length_a   1.000
_cell.length_b   1.000
_cell.length_c   1.000
_cell.angle_alpha   90.00
_cell.angle_beta   90.00
_cell.angle_gamma   90.00
#
_symmetry.space_group_name_H-M   'P 1'
#
loop_
_entity.id
_entity.type
_entity.pdbx_description
1 polymer ?
#
loop_
_entity_poly.entity_id
_entity_poly.type
_entity_poly.pdbx_seq_one_letter_code
_entity_poly.pdbx_strand_id
1 'polypeptide(L)'
;MFFISFGRFQSGFRLVVLLLASLLMTEATRADVLVWDTNTVTDDAQDGTGTWTVGAPNWFNQTQTLQNQVWVNGSDAVFGAGSGTAGTITLSGPITAGNLTFNAATSGSYTLGGSGTLTLVDSTITSNAAGAISAIIAGSTAWQKTGAGTLTLNGSATNTHTGNLTLGQGTLALAKTGGATAVAGNLNITNGAFVTFTNGTTNQIASTAVVTMSSEASVFNGIGPNTGTGNSLNQTLAGLTIAGGTFNTGGSSTPGVGSTWNITGAFSMTGGAVGSRSVFVGNSSTVINVGSLSLVNMNGGSSSTAVTNGFTLFGNGGANGTSRMTVGSGGAYLQNSIIYLGAGNTGSLLYLDGDVTTGGTAASSIQTTGSGTQPAVGLGTSGAVSRTFAVAGGGADLTISVAVTNGTAASAALVKSGTGTLILSGGTANTYTGDTTINAGTLRLNKTAGITAVAGDIVVSTGGVLQLSTSNQIADDKGVTLNGGTMTGWSTDETIAFFTQNSGGLASSGNVGHVTISGALTLAGGNQLVINSNAGSANPASWNVGSAILSGADILIGGTNGAGNPRTSLTIGAGGLTMLGRTITMNVGDAGVILNLNGDFFGSGSNNITTNNTTSVQPLLEIGSATRTFNIASGGTTTIGVIISGAGGNLVKTGAGLMQITGVASYSGTTTVSGGTLSVASTAGGLAGTSGLIINNGGIFQNGSPTTSNNNGVANRLNTAATLTLGGGAFNQITAATGAHTQDLDSVIINGGSNTVNVTATAGTTNALTFTGTDPYVRTSGTVNFV
;
A
#
# COMPACT_ATOMS: atom_id res chain seq x y z
N MET A 1 60.51 43.31 -3.01
CA MET A 1 61.61 44.00 -3.71
C MET A 1 60.97 44.75 -4.88
N PHE A 2 60.67 46.04 -4.72
CA PHE A 2 61.49 47.18 -5.19
C PHE A 2 61.80 47.10 -6.70
N PHE A 3 61.64 48.09 -7.58
CA PHE A 3 61.05 49.44 -7.64
C PHE A 3 61.50 50.02 -9.02
N ILE A 4 60.74 50.97 -9.62
CA ILE A 4 61.19 52.13 -10.46
C ILE A 4 61.86 51.85 -11.83
N SER A 5 61.33 52.42 -12.93
CA SER A 5 61.79 53.75 -13.40
C SER A 5 61.21 54.20 -14.73
N PHE A 6 60.70 55.43 -14.71
CA PHE A 6 60.48 56.31 -15.86
C PHE A 6 61.81 56.71 -16.54
N GLY A 7 61.73 57.03 -17.83
CA GLY A 7 62.75 57.78 -18.58
C GLY A 7 62.14 58.52 -19.77
N ARG A 8 62.13 59.85 -19.70
CA ARG A 8 61.68 60.83 -20.72
C ARG A 8 62.83 61.20 -21.66
N PHE A 9 62.54 61.57 -22.91
CA PHE A 9 63.19 62.63 -23.75
C PHE A 9 62.30 62.81 -25.02
N GLN A 10 61.55 63.90 -25.25
CA GLN A 10 61.92 65.22 -25.83
C GLN A 10 62.91 65.12 -27.02
N SER A 11 62.78 65.78 -28.18
CA SER A 11 61.82 66.76 -28.75
C SER A 11 62.18 67.04 -30.23
N GLY A 12 61.24 67.61 -31.01
CA GLY A 12 61.47 68.48 -32.19
C GLY A 12 61.34 67.80 -33.57
N PHE A 13 60.66 68.32 -34.61
CA PHE A 13 60.16 69.68 -34.85
C PHE A 13 59.23 69.72 -36.11
N ARG A 14 58.15 70.52 -36.03
CA ARG A 14 57.35 71.22 -37.09
C ARG A 14 56.59 70.41 -38.18
N LEU A 15 55.24 70.37 -38.18
CA LEU A 15 54.19 71.39 -38.44
C LEU A 15 53.93 71.61 -39.95
N VAL A 16 52.84 71.02 -40.49
CA VAL A 16 51.72 71.68 -41.22
C VAL A 16 50.54 70.69 -41.36
N VAL A 17 49.47 70.96 -40.61
CA VAL A 17 48.02 70.91 -40.93
C VAL A 17 47.48 69.77 -41.83
N LEU A 18 46.74 68.82 -41.23
CA LEU A 18 45.41 68.41 -41.71
C LEU A 18 44.58 67.78 -40.56
N LEU A 19 43.45 68.44 -40.30
CA LEU A 19 42.21 68.08 -39.60
C LEU A 19 42.15 66.96 -38.53
N LEU A 20 41.67 67.42 -37.37
CA LEU A 20 41.24 66.71 -36.17
C LEU A 20 40.52 65.36 -36.41
N ALA A 21 41.13 64.30 -35.89
CA ALA A 21 40.42 63.22 -35.25
C ALA A 21 39.88 63.73 -33.90
N SER A 22 38.63 64.20 -33.89
CA SER A 22 37.90 64.49 -32.65
C SER A 22 36.92 63.35 -32.37
N LEU A 23 37.35 62.43 -31.50
CA LEU A 23 36.53 61.81 -30.47
C LEU A 23 35.04 61.65 -30.83
N LEU A 24 34.71 60.68 -31.68
CA LEU A 24 33.37 60.10 -31.66
C LEU A 24 33.28 59.31 -30.36
N MET A 25 32.74 59.96 -29.33
CA MET A 25 31.99 59.25 -28.30
C MET A 25 31.02 58.34 -29.04
N THR A 26 31.23 57.02 -29.01
CA THR A 26 30.10 56.11 -29.04
C THR A 26 29.31 56.44 -27.79
N GLU A 27 28.38 57.39 -27.91
CA GLU A 27 27.23 57.43 -27.03
C GLU A 27 26.62 56.04 -27.15
N ALA A 28 26.66 55.30 -26.04
CA ALA A 28 25.65 54.28 -25.84
C ALA A 28 24.32 55.04 -25.92
N THR A 29 23.67 54.96 -27.09
CA THR A 29 22.36 55.56 -27.32
C THR A 29 21.47 55.07 -26.18
N ARG A 30 21.08 55.99 -25.29
CA ARG A 30 20.08 55.68 -24.28
C ARG A 30 18.81 55.24 -25.01
N ALA A 31 18.18 54.17 -24.54
CA ALA A 31 16.82 53.85 -24.93
C ALA A 31 15.93 55.07 -24.60
N ASP A 32 15.30 55.66 -25.62
CA ASP A 32 14.26 56.68 -25.43
C ASP A 32 12.91 55.99 -25.16
N VAL A 33 12.01 56.66 -24.45
CA VAL A 33 10.63 56.19 -24.26
C VAL A 33 9.75 56.85 -25.30
N LEU A 34 9.26 56.04 -26.24
CA LEU A 34 8.55 56.50 -27.43
C LEU A 34 7.10 56.00 -27.40
N VAL A 35 6.14 56.91 -27.62
CA VAL A 35 4.70 56.61 -27.67
C VAL A 35 4.26 56.48 -29.13
N TRP A 36 3.48 55.45 -29.44
CA TRP A 36 2.94 55.24 -30.77
C TRP A 36 2.16 56.46 -31.24
N ASP A 37 2.47 56.88 -32.46
CA ASP A 37 1.77 57.98 -33.12
C ASP A 37 1.34 57.57 -34.54
N THR A 38 0.03 57.48 -34.75
CA THR A 38 -0.54 57.20 -36.06
C THR A 38 -0.59 58.42 -36.99
N ASN A 39 -0.42 59.65 -36.49
CA ASN A 39 -0.53 60.88 -37.27
C ASN A 39 0.70 61.77 -37.13
N THR A 40 1.65 61.55 -38.02
CA THR A 40 2.94 62.24 -38.02
C THR A 40 2.89 63.73 -38.40
N VAL A 41 1.70 64.32 -38.53
CA VAL A 41 1.47 65.73 -38.88
C VAL A 41 1.18 66.59 -37.64
N THR A 42 0.64 66.00 -36.59
CA THR A 42 0.25 66.69 -35.35
C THR A 42 1.32 66.51 -34.28
N ASP A 43 1.53 67.55 -33.46
CA ASP A 43 2.56 67.57 -32.42
C ASP A 43 2.05 66.97 -31.08
N ASP A 44 1.44 65.80 -31.15
CA ASP A 44 0.97 65.01 -30.01
C ASP A 44 0.86 63.52 -30.40
N ALA A 45 0.77 62.61 -29.43
CA ALA A 45 0.68 61.18 -29.74
C ALA A 45 -0.76 60.75 -30.08
N GLN A 46 -1.00 60.22 -31.28
CA GLN A 46 -2.31 59.70 -31.67
C GLN A 46 -2.41 58.17 -31.64
N ASP A 47 -3.48 57.68 -31.01
CA ASP A 47 -3.86 56.28 -31.07
C ASP A 47 -4.36 55.88 -32.47
N GLY A 48 -4.08 54.64 -32.90
CA GLY A 48 -4.61 54.13 -34.18
C GLY A 48 -3.87 52.92 -34.75
N THR A 49 -4.26 52.51 -35.95
CA THR A 49 -3.60 51.45 -36.74
C THR A 49 -2.40 51.97 -37.50
N GLY A 50 -1.38 51.15 -37.77
CA GLY A 50 -0.32 51.53 -38.71
C GLY A 50 0.77 50.49 -38.87
N THR A 51 1.92 50.90 -39.42
CA THR A 51 3.06 50.00 -39.69
C THR A 51 4.27 50.43 -38.88
N TRP A 52 4.81 49.54 -38.05
CA TRP A 52 6.05 49.75 -37.33
C TRP A 52 7.24 49.34 -38.20
N THR A 53 7.98 50.33 -38.66
CA THR A 53 9.18 50.18 -39.50
C THR A 53 10.34 50.90 -38.84
N VAL A 54 11.53 50.29 -38.81
CA VAL A 54 12.75 50.95 -38.31
C VAL A 54 13.03 52.21 -39.13
N GLY A 55 13.28 53.33 -38.46
CA GLY A 55 13.56 54.62 -39.10
C GLY A 55 12.33 55.41 -39.57
N ALA A 56 11.10 54.92 -39.38
CA ALA A 56 9.88 55.67 -39.69
C ALA A 56 9.49 56.64 -38.53
N PRO A 57 8.93 57.83 -38.84
CA PRO A 57 8.67 58.88 -37.85
C PRO A 57 7.32 58.74 -37.12
N ASN A 58 6.86 57.52 -36.84
CA ASN A 58 5.54 57.21 -36.28
C ASN A 58 5.57 56.97 -34.75
N TRP A 59 6.37 57.79 -34.08
CA TRP A 59 6.61 57.73 -32.65
C TRP A 59 6.71 59.13 -32.09
N PHE A 60 6.26 59.34 -30.86
CA PHE A 60 6.30 60.62 -30.17
C PHE A 60 7.12 60.51 -28.88
N ASN A 61 8.05 61.43 -28.65
CA ASN A 61 8.81 61.50 -27.39
C ASN A 61 8.27 62.64 -26.52
N GLN A 62 7.58 62.29 -25.44
CA GLN A 62 6.98 63.28 -24.53
C GLN A 62 7.99 64.14 -23.76
N THR A 63 9.27 63.74 -23.75
CA THR A 63 10.35 64.47 -23.06
C THR A 63 11.10 65.44 -23.97
N GLN A 64 10.86 65.37 -25.27
CA GLN A 64 11.41 66.27 -26.27
C GLN A 64 10.31 67.25 -26.71
N THR A 65 10.69 68.47 -27.10
CA THR A 65 9.71 69.49 -27.49
C THR A 65 9.03 69.12 -28.81
N LEU A 66 7.82 68.54 -28.72
CA LEU A 66 6.78 68.53 -29.77
C LEU A 66 7.27 68.07 -31.15
N GLN A 67 7.87 66.88 -31.25
CA GLN A 67 8.30 66.34 -32.55
C GLN A 67 8.13 64.83 -32.63
N ASN A 68 7.64 64.40 -33.79
CA ASN A 68 7.64 63.02 -34.21
C ASN A 68 9.08 62.50 -34.39
N GLN A 69 9.35 61.36 -33.76
CA GLN A 69 10.61 60.68 -33.68
C GLN A 69 10.65 59.47 -34.59
N VAL A 70 11.84 59.18 -35.11
CA VAL A 70 12.09 57.94 -35.82
C VAL A 70 12.27 56.79 -34.83
N TRP A 71 11.74 55.61 -35.16
CA TRP A 71 12.02 54.41 -34.35
C TRP A 71 13.50 54.04 -34.41
N VAL A 72 14.14 53.98 -33.24
CA VAL A 72 15.48 53.43 -33.05
C VAL A 72 15.37 52.11 -32.28
N ASN A 73 16.00 51.07 -32.81
CA ASN A 73 16.01 49.77 -32.16
C ASN A 73 16.68 49.85 -30.78
N GLY A 74 16.04 49.27 -29.78
CA GLY A 74 16.44 49.34 -28.37
C GLY A 74 15.68 50.39 -27.56
N SER A 75 14.94 51.31 -28.17
CA SER A 75 14.03 52.23 -27.46
C SER A 75 12.85 51.49 -26.81
N ASP A 76 12.24 52.10 -25.80
CA ASP A 76 11.02 51.64 -25.16
C ASP A 76 9.80 52.06 -25.99
N ALA A 77 8.88 51.13 -26.25
CA ALA A 77 7.65 51.39 -27.01
C ALA A 77 6.42 51.43 -26.10
N VAL A 78 5.62 52.50 -26.21
CA VAL A 78 4.38 52.71 -25.46
C VAL A 78 3.20 52.82 -26.43
N PHE A 79 2.16 52.04 -26.21
CA PHE A 79 0.91 52.06 -26.97
C PHE A 79 -0.23 52.51 -26.06
N GLY A 80 -1.12 53.39 -26.54
CA GLY A 80 -2.21 53.96 -25.73
C GLY A 80 -1.88 55.35 -25.22
N ALA A 81 -2.11 56.37 -26.05
CA ALA A 81 -2.02 57.79 -25.68
C ALA A 81 -3.32 58.33 -25.07
N GLY A 82 -4.43 57.59 -25.18
CA GLY A 82 -5.75 58.00 -24.69
C GLY A 82 -6.46 58.97 -25.63
N SER A 83 -5.97 59.11 -26.87
CA SER A 83 -6.39 60.09 -27.86
C SER A 83 -7.31 59.52 -28.95
N GLY A 84 -7.54 58.20 -28.98
CA GLY A 84 -8.41 57.59 -29.98
C GLY A 84 -8.64 56.08 -29.83
N THR A 85 -9.03 55.43 -30.93
CA THR A 85 -9.31 53.99 -30.98
C THR A 85 -8.01 53.21 -31.21
N ALA A 86 -7.76 52.20 -30.38
CA ALA A 86 -6.63 51.29 -30.57
C ALA A 86 -6.78 50.45 -31.85
N GLY A 87 -5.65 50.03 -32.43
CA GLY A 87 -5.62 49.30 -33.69
C GLY A 87 -4.55 48.21 -33.79
N THR A 88 -4.46 47.59 -34.96
CA THR A 88 -3.34 46.70 -35.30
C THR A 88 -2.14 47.54 -35.76
N ILE A 89 -0.99 47.26 -35.18
CA ILE A 89 0.31 47.81 -35.55
C ILE A 89 1.10 46.68 -36.20
N THR A 90 1.40 46.83 -37.49
CA THR A 90 2.02 45.78 -38.31
C THR A 90 3.53 45.96 -38.34
N LEU A 91 4.28 44.99 -37.83
CA LEU A 91 5.73 44.93 -37.94
C LEU A 91 6.10 44.55 -39.37
N SER A 92 6.67 45.50 -40.12
CA SER A 92 7.07 45.31 -41.53
C SER A 92 8.36 44.51 -41.69
N GLY A 93 9.14 44.37 -40.61
CA GLY A 93 10.39 43.61 -40.54
C GLY A 93 10.80 43.36 -39.09
N PRO A 94 12.04 42.89 -38.84
CA PRO A 94 12.55 42.72 -37.49
C PRO A 94 12.58 44.04 -36.70
N ILE A 95 11.95 44.05 -35.52
CA ILE A 95 11.91 45.16 -34.59
C ILE A 95 12.58 44.73 -33.28
N THR A 96 13.47 45.57 -32.76
CA THR A 96 14.06 45.40 -31.42
C THR A 96 13.58 46.53 -30.53
N ALA A 97 12.88 46.20 -29.45
CA ALA A 97 12.42 47.15 -28.44
C ALA A 97 13.11 46.87 -27.09
N GLY A 98 13.30 47.91 -26.29
CA GLY A 98 13.70 47.80 -24.88
C GLY A 98 12.60 47.13 -24.09
N ASN A 99 11.62 47.93 -23.68
CA ASN A 99 10.38 47.52 -23.04
C ASN A 99 9.17 47.79 -23.95
N LEU A 100 8.07 47.10 -23.68
CA LEU A 100 6.75 47.38 -24.27
C LEU A 100 5.77 47.80 -23.18
N THR A 101 4.96 48.81 -23.44
CA THR A 101 3.87 49.23 -22.55
C THR A 101 2.56 49.34 -23.31
N PHE A 102 1.50 48.67 -22.84
CA PHE A 102 0.12 48.82 -23.33
C PHE A 102 -0.72 49.56 -22.29
N ASN A 103 -1.09 50.80 -22.59
CA ASN A 103 -2.01 51.64 -21.83
C ASN A 103 -3.41 51.64 -22.44
N ALA A 104 -4.37 52.21 -21.71
CA ALA A 104 -5.74 52.35 -22.20
C ALA A 104 -5.79 53.39 -23.33
N ALA A 105 -6.41 53.01 -24.45
CA ALA A 105 -6.90 53.94 -25.46
C ALA A 105 -8.33 54.40 -25.09
N THR A 106 -8.93 55.32 -25.86
CA THR A 106 -10.33 55.72 -25.65
C THR A 106 -11.29 54.54 -25.91
N SER A 107 -10.94 53.63 -26.83
CA SER A 107 -11.66 52.38 -27.08
C SER A 107 -10.77 51.30 -27.74
N GLY A 108 -11.11 50.03 -27.56
CA GLY A 108 -10.40 48.90 -28.19
C GLY A 108 -9.10 48.47 -27.47
N SER A 109 -8.35 47.57 -28.12
CA SER A 109 -7.06 47.07 -27.63
C SER A 109 -6.05 46.97 -28.78
N TYR A 110 -4.79 47.28 -28.49
CA TYR A 110 -3.73 47.21 -29.49
C TYR A 110 -3.34 45.76 -29.81
N THR A 111 -3.04 45.50 -31.09
CA THR A 111 -2.43 44.24 -31.53
C THR A 111 -1.13 44.51 -32.26
N LEU A 112 -0.01 43.96 -31.79
CA LEU A 112 1.26 43.97 -32.51
C LEU A 112 1.33 42.73 -33.40
N GLY A 113 1.21 42.91 -34.72
CA GLY A 113 1.11 41.84 -35.69
C GLY A 113 2.06 41.98 -36.87
N GLY A 114 1.78 41.25 -37.95
CA GLY A 114 2.64 41.22 -39.15
C GLY A 114 3.64 40.07 -39.16
N SER A 115 4.42 39.99 -40.23
CA SER A 115 5.43 38.93 -40.44
C SER A 115 6.77 39.23 -39.78
N GLY A 116 6.97 40.45 -39.26
CA GLY A 116 8.18 40.84 -38.55
C GLY A 116 8.36 40.10 -37.22
N THR A 117 9.62 39.96 -36.80
CA THR A 117 9.99 39.42 -35.47
C THR A 117 10.16 40.55 -34.47
N LEU A 118 9.65 40.38 -33.26
CA LEU A 118 9.80 41.29 -32.13
C LEU A 118 10.83 40.73 -31.15
N THR A 119 11.91 41.47 -30.92
CA THR A 119 12.95 41.14 -29.92
C THR A 119 12.95 42.16 -28.80
N LEU A 120 13.01 41.68 -27.55
CA LEU A 120 13.06 42.52 -26.34
C LEU A 120 14.48 42.54 -25.78
N VAL A 121 15.04 43.72 -25.50
CA VAL A 121 16.39 43.85 -24.91
C VAL A 121 16.37 44.19 -23.42
N ASP A 122 15.45 45.07 -22.98
CA ASP A 122 15.25 45.39 -21.54
C ASP A 122 14.19 44.48 -20.89
N SER A 123 13.54 43.65 -21.72
CA SER A 123 12.86 42.41 -21.34
C SER A 123 11.60 42.59 -20.47
N THR A 124 10.93 43.74 -20.47
CA THR A 124 9.61 43.91 -19.80
C THR A 124 8.48 44.25 -20.77
N ILE A 125 7.37 43.54 -20.66
CA ILE A 125 6.07 43.91 -21.26
C ILE A 125 5.11 44.32 -20.14
N THR A 126 4.81 45.60 -20.05
CA THR A 126 3.79 46.15 -19.14
C THR A 126 2.46 46.24 -19.86
N SER A 127 1.42 45.62 -19.33
CA SER A 127 0.05 45.72 -19.85
C SER A 127 -0.83 46.32 -18.76
N ASN A 128 -1.00 47.63 -18.81
CA ASN A 128 -1.93 48.36 -17.94
C ASN A 128 -3.37 48.21 -18.43
N ALA A 129 -3.55 48.13 -19.75
CA ALA A 129 -4.79 47.72 -20.41
C ALA A 129 -4.57 46.49 -21.29
N ALA A 130 -5.65 45.90 -21.80
CA ALA A 130 -5.56 44.73 -22.67
C ALA A 130 -4.78 45.04 -23.96
N GLY A 131 -3.88 44.13 -24.32
CA GLY A 131 -3.07 44.18 -25.52
C GLY A 131 -2.81 42.78 -26.08
N ALA A 132 -2.50 42.69 -27.37
CA ALA A 132 -2.23 41.44 -28.06
C ALA A 132 -0.93 41.51 -28.86
N ILE A 133 -0.26 40.37 -28.99
CA ILE A 133 0.91 40.20 -29.84
C ILE A 133 0.68 38.94 -30.70
N SER A 134 0.50 39.16 -31.99
CA SER A 134 0.40 38.10 -33.00
C SER A 134 1.70 37.87 -33.78
N ALA A 135 2.63 38.83 -33.75
CA ALA A 135 3.98 38.69 -34.29
C ALA A 135 4.80 37.62 -33.54
N ILE A 136 5.92 37.19 -34.14
CA ILE A 136 6.86 36.25 -33.51
C ILE A 136 7.67 37.00 -32.45
N ILE A 137 7.61 36.56 -31.20
CA ILE A 137 8.52 37.03 -30.14
C ILE A 137 9.79 36.17 -30.17
N ALA A 138 10.95 36.79 -30.31
CA ALA A 138 12.26 36.14 -30.43
C ALA A 138 13.28 36.71 -29.41
N GLY A 139 14.20 35.89 -28.93
CA GLY A 139 15.21 36.29 -27.96
C GLY A 139 15.59 35.16 -26.99
N SER A 140 16.49 35.44 -26.06
CA SER A 140 16.96 34.45 -25.07
C SER A 140 17.12 34.99 -23.65
N THR A 141 16.96 36.30 -23.45
CA THR A 141 17.09 36.96 -22.13
C THR A 141 15.84 36.70 -21.29
N ALA A 142 15.95 36.56 -19.96
CA ALA A 142 14.75 36.43 -19.14
C ALA A 142 13.88 37.70 -19.26
N TRP A 143 12.56 37.54 -19.35
CA TRP A 143 11.62 38.64 -19.60
C TRP A 143 10.38 38.54 -18.71
N GLN A 144 9.66 39.65 -18.57
CA GLN A 144 8.55 39.76 -17.62
C GLN A 144 7.29 40.35 -18.25
N LYS A 145 6.14 39.90 -17.74
CA LYS A 145 4.85 40.54 -17.97
C LYS A 145 4.34 41.14 -16.66
N THR A 146 4.06 42.44 -16.66
CA THR A 146 3.52 43.20 -15.52
C THR A 146 2.26 43.99 -15.91
N GLY A 147 1.68 44.73 -14.97
CA GLY A 147 0.43 45.47 -15.16
C GLY A 147 -0.83 44.58 -15.08
N ALA A 148 -1.94 45.17 -14.65
CA ALA A 148 -3.19 44.45 -14.35
C ALA A 148 -3.94 43.93 -15.60
N GLY A 149 -3.62 44.45 -16.78
CA GLY A 149 -4.25 44.10 -18.04
C GLY A 149 -3.88 42.70 -18.55
N THR A 150 -4.67 42.24 -19.53
CA THR A 150 -4.45 40.99 -20.24
C THR A 150 -3.50 41.19 -21.42
N LEU A 151 -2.38 40.46 -21.42
CA LEU A 151 -1.55 40.27 -22.62
C LEU A 151 -2.01 39.00 -23.33
N THR A 152 -2.47 39.12 -24.57
CA THR A 152 -2.85 37.98 -25.41
C THR A 152 -1.72 37.63 -26.37
N LEU A 153 -1.21 36.40 -26.30
CA LEU A 153 -0.27 35.87 -27.30
C LEU A 153 -1.08 35.05 -28.32
N ASN A 154 -1.27 35.60 -29.51
CA ASN A 154 -2.08 35.00 -30.58
C ASN A 154 -1.27 34.90 -31.90
N GLY A 155 -1.95 34.60 -33.01
CA GLY A 155 -1.33 34.34 -34.31
C GLY A 155 -1.00 32.86 -34.54
N SER A 156 -0.54 32.54 -35.74
CA SER A 156 -0.28 31.15 -36.18
C SER A 156 1.19 30.74 -36.10
N ALA A 157 2.12 31.67 -35.91
CA ALA A 157 3.55 31.39 -35.85
C ALA A 157 4.02 31.18 -34.42
N THR A 158 4.91 30.19 -34.23
CA THR A 158 5.57 29.90 -32.97
C THR A 158 6.49 31.03 -32.54
N ASN A 159 6.39 31.45 -31.29
CA ASN A 159 7.38 32.31 -30.65
C ASN A 159 8.66 31.52 -30.41
N THR A 160 9.82 32.11 -30.71
CA THR A 160 11.14 31.46 -30.57
C THR A 160 11.92 31.94 -29.36
N HIS A 161 11.28 32.74 -28.50
CA HIS A 161 11.93 33.32 -27.34
C HIS A 161 12.16 32.29 -26.22
N THR A 162 13.42 31.90 -26.01
CA THR A 162 13.80 30.81 -25.07
C THR A 162 14.05 31.27 -23.64
N GLY A 163 14.21 32.58 -23.40
CA GLY A 163 14.38 33.12 -22.05
C GLY A 163 13.14 32.92 -21.18
N ASN A 164 13.34 32.75 -19.88
CA ASN A 164 12.28 32.52 -18.91
C ASN A 164 11.30 33.71 -18.87
N LEU A 165 9.99 33.43 -18.93
CA LEU A 165 8.93 34.41 -18.74
C LEU A 165 8.51 34.44 -17.26
N THR A 166 8.69 35.57 -16.58
CA THR A 166 8.07 35.83 -15.28
C THR A 166 6.78 36.63 -15.45
N LEU A 167 5.66 36.02 -15.10
CA LEU A 167 4.37 36.67 -15.05
C LEU A 167 4.17 37.25 -13.65
N GLY A 168 4.28 38.57 -13.56
CA GLY A 168 4.29 39.33 -12.32
C GLY A 168 2.93 39.86 -11.89
N GLN A 169 2.04 40.25 -12.81
CA GLN A 169 0.67 40.70 -12.54
C GLN A 169 -0.23 40.56 -13.78
N GLY A 170 -1.55 40.61 -13.56
CA GLY A 170 -2.56 40.57 -14.62
C GLY A 170 -2.71 39.19 -15.26
N THR A 171 -3.19 39.16 -16.51
CA THR A 171 -3.47 37.90 -17.22
C THR A 171 -2.55 37.73 -18.44
N LEU A 172 -2.04 36.52 -18.64
CA LEU A 172 -1.45 36.06 -19.89
C LEU A 172 -2.44 35.11 -20.57
N ALA A 173 -3.04 35.53 -21.68
CA ALA A 173 -3.94 34.72 -22.47
C ALA A 173 -3.18 34.03 -23.61
N LEU A 174 -3.15 32.70 -23.59
CA LEU A 174 -2.52 31.87 -24.60
C LEU A 174 -3.56 31.52 -25.68
N ALA A 175 -3.33 31.99 -26.91
CA ALA A 175 -4.32 31.97 -27.98
C ALA A 175 -3.70 31.73 -29.38
N LYS A 176 -2.49 31.17 -29.46
CA LYS A 176 -1.85 30.81 -30.73
C LYS A 176 -2.66 29.70 -31.41
N THR A 177 -2.84 29.80 -32.73
CA THR A 177 -3.58 28.81 -33.51
C THR A 177 -2.67 27.72 -34.05
N GLY A 178 -3.23 26.58 -34.50
CA GLY A 178 -2.48 25.52 -35.18
C GLY A 178 -1.46 24.76 -34.31
N GLY A 179 -1.54 24.88 -32.97
CA GLY A 179 -0.58 24.25 -32.06
C GLY A 179 0.77 24.96 -31.96
N ALA A 180 0.86 26.20 -32.45
CA ALA A 180 2.06 27.02 -32.32
C ALA A 180 2.37 27.35 -30.85
N THR A 181 3.64 27.41 -30.51
CA THR A 181 4.09 27.69 -29.14
C THR A 181 4.04 29.19 -28.85
N ALA A 182 3.28 29.57 -27.84
CA ALA A 182 3.20 30.94 -27.32
C ALA A 182 4.37 31.26 -26.36
N VAL A 183 4.77 30.30 -25.52
CA VAL A 183 5.86 30.45 -24.56
C VAL A 183 6.89 29.34 -24.78
N ALA A 184 8.06 29.68 -25.33
CA ALA A 184 9.11 28.71 -25.68
C ALA A 184 10.11 28.44 -24.54
N GLY A 185 10.26 29.36 -23.58
CA GLY A 185 11.05 29.19 -22.36
C GLY A 185 10.22 28.70 -21.16
N ASN A 186 10.85 28.66 -19.98
CA ASN A 186 10.15 28.37 -18.73
C ASN A 186 9.18 29.50 -18.36
N LEU A 187 8.14 29.16 -17.58
CA LEU A 187 7.11 30.09 -17.15
C LEU A 187 7.03 30.15 -15.62
N ASN A 188 7.26 31.32 -15.05
CA ASN A 188 7.12 31.58 -13.62
C ASN A 188 5.88 32.45 -13.37
N ILE A 189 4.91 31.96 -12.61
CA ILE A 189 3.64 32.64 -12.30
C ILE A 189 3.69 33.13 -10.84
N THR A 190 3.64 34.44 -10.65
CA THR A 190 3.90 35.09 -9.36
C THR A 190 2.92 36.24 -9.10
N ASN A 191 2.95 36.81 -7.88
CA ASN A 191 2.15 37.93 -7.40
C ASN A 191 0.70 37.99 -7.92
N GLY A 192 -0.01 36.87 -7.82
CA GLY A 192 -1.44 36.80 -8.16
C GLY A 192 -1.77 36.83 -9.65
N ALA A 193 -0.82 36.54 -10.53
CA ALA A 193 -1.07 36.58 -11.96
C ALA A 193 -1.76 35.31 -12.50
N PHE A 194 -2.41 35.46 -13.64
CA PHE A 194 -3.27 34.44 -14.24
C PHE A 194 -2.77 34.00 -15.61
N VAL A 195 -2.81 32.71 -15.90
CA VAL A 195 -2.61 32.17 -17.24
C VAL A 195 -3.90 31.52 -17.70
N THR A 196 -4.43 31.97 -18.82
CA THR A 196 -5.64 31.41 -19.43
C THR A 196 -5.31 30.80 -20.79
N PHE A 197 -5.98 29.70 -21.12
CA PHE A 197 -5.92 29.09 -22.43
C PHE A 197 -7.22 29.38 -23.17
N THR A 198 -7.13 29.75 -24.44
CA THR A 198 -8.32 29.85 -25.30
C THR A 198 -8.82 28.44 -25.60
N ASN A 199 -10.13 28.19 -25.49
CA ASN A 199 -10.73 26.86 -25.68
C ASN A 199 -10.25 26.19 -26.98
N GLY A 200 -9.77 24.94 -26.87
CA GLY A 200 -9.28 24.14 -27.98
C GLY A 200 -7.86 24.48 -28.49
N THR A 201 -7.18 25.48 -27.91
CA THR A 201 -5.76 25.74 -28.21
C THR A 201 -4.86 24.82 -27.37
N THR A 202 -4.04 24.00 -28.03
CA THR A 202 -3.21 22.97 -27.39
C THR A 202 -1.73 23.28 -27.54
N ASN A 203 -0.88 22.79 -26.62
CA ASN A 203 0.58 22.90 -26.63
C ASN A 203 1.12 24.35 -26.79
N GLN A 204 0.49 25.29 -26.10
CA GLN A 204 0.87 26.71 -26.12
C GLN A 204 2.18 27.00 -25.38
N ILE A 205 2.58 26.11 -24.47
CA ILE A 205 3.87 26.18 -23.78
C ILE A 205 4.76 25.06 -24.33
N ALA A 206 6.05 25.33 -24.54
CA ALA A 206 6.98 24.32 -25.06
C ALA A 206 7.02 23.08 -24.17
N SER A 207 7.14 21.90 -24.79
CA SER A 207 7.25 20.63 -24.06
C SER A 207 8.51 20.50 -23.21
N THR A 208 9.53 21.31 -23.49
CA THR A 208 10.78 21.41 -22.70
C THR A 208 10.67 22.36 -21.51
N ALA A 209 9.58 23.12 -21.40
CA ALA A 209 9.44 24.14 -20.37
C ALA A 209 8.98 23.54 -19.04
N VAL A 210 9.49 24.12 -17.96
CA VAL A 210 8.98 23.96 -16.61
C VAL A 210 8.09 25.14 -16.26
N VAL A 211 6.93 24.87 -15.66
CA VAL A 211 6.04 25.89 -15.12
C VAL A 211 6.19 25.92 -13.60
N THR A 212 6.42 27.11 -13.02
CA THR A 212 6.56 27.30 -11.57
C THR A 212 5.57 28.33 -11.07
N MET A 213 4.86 28.05 -9.99
CA MET A 213 3.91 28.96 -9.33
C MET A 213 4.31 29.18 -7.87
N SER A 214 4.25 30.42 -7.39
CA SER A 214 4.72 30.77 -6.02
C SER A 214 3.81 31.66 -5.18
N SER A 215 2.66 32.11 -5.70
CA SER A 215 1.78 33.06 -4.99
C SER A 215 0.36 32.54 -4.87
N GLU A 216 -0.26 32.69 -3.69
CA GLU A 216 -1.61 32.20 -3.37
C GLU A 216 -2.70 32.58 -4.38
N ALA A 217 -2.65 33.80 -4.93
CA ALA A 217 -3.66 34.26 -5.87
C ALA A 217 -3.37 33.84 -7.32
N SER A 218 -2.21 33.24 -7.60
CA SER A 218 -1.85 32.87 -8.97
C SER A 218 -2.71 31.73 -9.47
N VAL A 219 -3.05 31.74 -10.76
CA VAL A 219 -3.86 30.66 -11.36
C VAL A 219 -3.25 30.21 -12.67
N PHE A 220 -3.00 28.91 -12.78
CA PHE A 220 -2.61 28.27 -14.02
C PHE A 220 -3.84 27.58 -14.61
N ASN A 221 -4.19 28.02 -15.83
CA ASN A 221 -5.43 27.69 -16.54
C ASN A 221 -6.70 28.25 -15.89
N GLY A 222 -6.85 29.57 -15.87
CA GLY A 222 -8.06 30.24 -15.40
C GLY A 222 -7.76 31.50 -14.62
N ILE A 223 -8.79 32.02 -13.94
CA ILE A 223 -8.72 33.21 -13.07
C ILE A 223 -9.12 32.91 -11.63
N GLY A 224 -9.35 31.63 -11.33
CA GLY A 224 -9.62 31.10 -10.00
C GLY A 224 -9.84 29.59 -10.07
N PRO A 225 -10.11 28.93 -8.92
CA PRO A 225 -10.47 27.52 -8.89
C PRO A 225 -11.71 27.26 -9.72
N ASN A 226 -11.55 26.47 -10.79
CA ASN A 226 -12.60 26.12 -11.74
C ASN A 226 -13.33 27.32 -12.38
N THR A 227 -12.68 28.49 -12.50
CA THR A 227 -13.26 29.70 -13.11
C THR A 227 -12.40 30.22 -14.25
N GLY A 228 -13.06 30.59 -15.36
CA GLY A 228 -12.37 31.05 -16.58
C GLY A 228 -11.42 30.01 -17.18
N THR A 229 -11.61 28.74 -16.85
CA THR A 229 -10.73 27.62 -17.21
C THR A 229 -10.88 27.28 -18.69
N GLY A 230 -9.76 27.11 -19.39
CA GLY A 230 -9.72 26.57 -20.74
C GLY A 230 -9.98 25.06 -20.74
N ASN A 231 -10.75 24.58 -21.71
CA ASN A 231 -11.14 23.17 -21.84
C ASN A 231 -10.62 22.56 -23.14
N SER A 232 -10.64 21.21 -23.21
CA SER A 232 -10.10 20.43 -24.34
C SER A 232 -8.63 20.72 -24.63
N LEU A 233 -7.86 20.95 -23.57
CA LEU A 233 -6.45 21.26 -23.69
C LEU A 233 -5.66 19.96 -23.87
N ASN A 234 -4.65 19.98 -24.72
CA ASN A 234 -3.58 18.96 -24.72
C ASN A 234 -2.28 19.73 -24.53
N GLN A 235 -1.65 19.59 -23.37
CA GLN A 235 -0.46 20.35 -23.02
C GLN A 235 0.62 19.41 -22.48
N THR A 236 1.79 19.46 -23.08
CA THR A 236 2.99 18.75 -22.61
C THR A 236 3.95 19.73 -21.94
N LEU A 237 4.50 19.38 -20.78
CA LEU A 237 5.47 20.18 -20.02
C LEU A 237 6.61 19.28 -19.53
N ALA A 238 7.80 19.83 -19.35
CA ALA A 238 8.91 19.10 -18.74
C ALA A 238 8.73 18.94 -17.22
N GLY A 239 8.05 19.90 -16.58
CA GLY A 239 7.78 19.87 -15.14
C GLY A 239 6.74 20.92 -14.74
N LEU A 240 6.10 20.69 -13.59
CA LEU A 240 5.14 21.62 -12.99
C LEU A 240 5.39 21.69 -11.48
N THR A 241 5.70 22.87 -10.98
CA THR A 241 5.97 23.12 -9.56
C THR A 241 5.01 24.16 -9.02
N ILE A 242 4.25 23.83 -7.97
CA ILE A 242 3.26 24.72 -7.36
C ILE A 242 3.58 24.87 -5.88
N ALA A 243 4.22 25.97 -5.52
CA ALA A 243 4.43 26.38 -4.13
C ALA A 243 3.36 27.37 -3.64
N GLY A 244 2.54 27.89 -4.54
CA GLY A 244 1.37 28.71 -4.24
C GLY A 244 0.52 28.95 -5.49
N GLY A 245 -0.80 29.06 -5.33
CA GLY A 245 -1.76 29.30 -6.38
C GLY A 245 -2.61 28.08 -6.72
N THR A 246 -3.43 28.21 -7.76
CA THR A 246 -4.35 27.16 -8.22
C THR A 246 -3.98 26.64 -9.60
N PHE A 247 -3.91 25.32 -9.77
CA PHE A 247 -3.87 24.68 -11.07
C PHE A 247 -5.20 24.01 -11.39
N ASN A 248 -5.84 24.47 -12.48
CA ASN A 248 -7.02 23.81 -13.03
C ASN A 248 -6.62 22.97 -14.24
N THR A 249 -7.05 21.73 -14.25
CA THR A 249 -6.78 20.84 -15.39
C THR A 249 -7.69 21.13 -16.59
N GLY A 250 -8.83 21.78 -16.37
CA GLY A 250 -9.81 22.07 -17.41
C GLY A 250 -10.55 20.82 -17.84
N GLY A 251 -11.86 20.87 -17.93
CA GLY A 251 -12.67 19.71 -18.26
C GLY A 251 -14.04 20.12 -18.76
N SER A 252 -14.75 19.17 -19.34
CA SER A 252 -16.10 19.40 -19.82
C SER A 252 -17.04 18.32 -19.33
N SER A 253 -18.29 18.72 -19.07
CA SER A 253 -19.41 17.79 -18.94
C SER A 253 -19.86 17.26 -20.31
N THR A 254 -19.43 17.88 -21.41
CA THR A 254 -19.67 17.39 -22.78
C THR A 254 -18.87 16.10 -23.02
N PRO A 255 -19.53 15.01 -23.44
CA PRO A 255 -18.84 13.77 -23.79
C PRO A 255 -17.78 14.00 -24.88
N GLY A 256 -16.54 13.54 -24.65
CA GLY A 256 -15.44 13.57 -25.63
C GLY A 256 -14.55 14.80 -25.54
N VAL A 257 -14.78 15.66 -24.55
CA VAL A 257 -14.22 17.02 -24.48
C VAL A 257 -13.38 17.16 -23.18
N GLY A 258 -12.44 16.23 -22.96
CA GLY A 258 -11.54 16.22 -21.80
C GLY A 258 -10.19 16.90 -22.09
N SER A 259 -9.52 17.43 -21.06
CA SER A 259 -8.15 17.94 -21.18
C SER A 259 -7.13 16.86 -20.81
N THR A 260 -5.99 16.86 -21.50
CA THR A 260 -4.82 16.02 -21.26
C THR A 260 -3.61 16.88 -20.89
N TRP A 261 -3.00 16.57 -19.75
CA TRP A 261 -1.75 17.17 -19.30
C TRP A 261 -0.66 16.10 -19.23
N ASN A 262 0.42 16.28 -19.99
CA ASN A 262 1.57 15.37 -20.02
C ASN A 262 2.78 16.08 -19.42
N ILE A 263 3.03 15.87 -18.14
CA ILE A 263 4.19 16.41 -17.42
C ILE A 263 5.27 15.33 -17.42
N THR A 264 6.22 15.39 -18.35
CA THR A 264 7.17 14.28 -18.58
C THR A 264 8.14 14.07 -17.40
N GLY A 265 8.39 15.12 -16.62
CA GLY A 265 9.19 15.07 -15.39
C GLY A 265 8.32 15.18 -14.13
N ALA A 266 8.80 15.96 -13.15
CA ALA A 266 8.15 16.06 -11.86
C ALA A 266 6.91 16.99 -11.88
N PHE A 267 5.82 16.53 -11.26
CA PHE A 267 4.73 17.37 -10.78
C PHE A 267 4.86 17.49 -9.25
N SER A 268 5.20 18.68 -8.76
CA SER A 268 5.40 18.95 -7.34
C SER A 268 4.43 20.01 -6.83
N MET A 269 3.83 19.77 -5.66
CA MET A 269 3.05 20.76 -4.93
C MET A 269 3.50 20.83 -3.48
N THR A 270 3.71 22.04 -2.99
CA THR A 270 4.07 22.31 -1.59
C THR A 270 3.04 23.25 -0.98
N GLY A 271 2.38 22.80 0.07
CA GLY A 271 1.47 23.57 0.90
C GLY A 271 2.12 24.06 2.19
N GLY A 272 1.39 24.91 2.93
CA GLY A 272 1.78 25.35 4.28
C GLY A 272 2.84 26.45 4.34
N ALA A 273 3.33 26.94 3.20
CA ALA A 273 4.14 28.17 3.16
C ALA A 273 3.28 29.39 3.49
N VAL A 274 3.79 30.30 4.32
CA VAL A 274 3.07 31.52 4.74
C VAL A 274 2.71 32.36 3.52
N GLY A 275 1.43 32.74 3.38
CA GLY A 275 0.93 33.51 2.23
C GLY A 275 0.84 32.71 0.92
N SER A 276 0.88 31.38 0.99
CA SER A 276 0.76 30.50 -0.16
C SER A 276 -0.34 29.46 0.06
N ARG A 277 -1.31 29.43 -0.86
CA ARG A 277 -2.35 28.41 -0.94
C ARG A 277 -2.18 27.64 -2.23
N SER A 278 -1.73 26.40 -2.13
CA SER A 278 -1.60 25.49 -3.27
C SER A 278 -2.89 24.71 -3.46
N VAL A 279 -3.51 24.79 -4.64
CA VAL A 279 -4.78 24.11 -4.95
C VAL A 279 -4.67 23.39 -6.27
N PHE A 280 -4.99 22.11 -6.27
CA PHE A 280 -5.14 21.33 -7.50
C PHE A 280 -6.61 20.96 -7.70
N VAL A 281 -7.13 21.37 -8.86
CA VAL A 281 -8.49 21.07 -9.33
C VAL A 281 -8.41 20.16 -10.56
N GLY A 282 -8.51 18.87 -10.31
CA GLY A 282 -8.66 17.83 -11.33
C GLY A 282 -10.10 17.77 -11.82
N ASN A 283 -10.44 18.56 -12.84
CA ASN A 283 -11.77 18.62 -13.44
C ASN A 283 -12.23 17.27 -13.99
N SER A 284 -13.54 17.09 -14.16
CA SER A 284 -14.10 15.86 -14.74
C SER A 284 -13.59 15.59 -16.17
N SER A 285 -13.41 14.31 -16.49
CA SER A 285 -12.95 13.81 -17.79
C SER A 285 -11.51 14.19 -18.14
N THR A 286 -10.67 14.49 -17.14
CA THR A 286 -9.26 14.88 -17.35
C THR A 286 -8.32 13.70 -17.34
N VAL A 287 -7.22 13.85 -18.08
CA VAL A 287 -6.12 12.90 -18.13
C VAL A 287 -4.85 13.63 -17.74
N ILE A 288 -4.13 13.12 -16.75
CA ILE A 288 -2.89 13.72 -16.29
C ILE A 288 -1.84 12.63 -16.23
N ASN A 289 -0.76 12.77 -16.97
CA ASN A 289 0.37 11.86 -16.92
C ASN A 289 1.55 12.64 -16.35
N VAL A 290 2.18 12.13 -15.30
CA VAL A 290 3.33 12.77 -14.65
C VAL A 290 4.50 11.79 -14.60
N GLY A 291 5.74 12.25 -14.78
CA GLY A 291 6.92 11.39 -14.60
C GLY A 291 7.10 10.98 -13.13
N SER A 292 6.84 11.91 -12.21
CA SER A 292 6.73 11.68 -10.76
C SER A 292 5.75 12.67 -10.13
N LEU A 293 5.23 12.32 -8.95
CA LEU A 293 4.34 13.16 -8.16
C LEU A 293 4.96 13.42 -6.78
N SER A 294 5.05 14.67 -6.35
CA SER A 294 5.50 15.03 -4.99
C SER A 294 4.50 15.97 -4.34
N LEU A 295 3.87 15.54 -3.26
CA LEU A 295 2.94 16.34 -2.46
C LEU A 295 3.49 16.52 -1.06
N VAL A 296 3.69 17.77 -0.66
CA VAL A 296 4.17 18.14 0.67
C VAL A 296 3.17 19.10 1.29
N ASN A 297 2.65 18.76 2.48
CA ASN A 297 1.66 19.56 3.22
C ASN A 297 0.39 19.90 2.41
N MET A 298 0.01 19.05 1.45
CA MET A 298 -1.23 19.16 0.69
C MET A 298 -2.38 18.50 1.47
N ASN A 299 -2.66 19.01 2.68
CA ASN A 299 -3.59 18.42 3.65
C ASN A 299 -4.96 19.12 3.75
N GLY A 300 -5.27 20.01 2.80
CA GLY A 300 -6.57 20.65 2.70
C GLY A 300 -7.68 19.70 2.29
N GLY A 301 -8.92 19.99 2.66
CA GLY A 301 -10.09 19.20 2.26
C GLY A 301 -10.33 19.16 0.74
N SER A 302 -11.14 18.22 0.27
CA SER A 302 -11.55 18.17 -1.14
C SER A 302 -12.40 19.39 -1.50
N SER A 303 -12.11 20.05 -2.62
CA SER A 303 -12.95 21.15 -3.10
C SER A 303 -12.78 21.44 -4.58
N SER A 304 -13.87 21.89 -5.21
CA SER A 304 -13.87 22.49 -6.55
C SER A 304 -13.73 24.02 -6.48
N THR A 305 -13.73 24.57 -5.27
CA THR A 305 -13.54 25.98 -4.96
C THR A 305 -12.25 26.18 -4.16
N ALA A 306 -11.99 27.41 -3.75
CA ALA A 306 -10.75 27.79 -3.10
C ALA A 306 -10.64 27.20 -1.68
N VAL A 307 -9.67 26.29 -1.47
CA VAL A 307 -9.33 25.70 -0.17
C VAL A 307 -7.82 25.73 0.03
N THR A 308 -7.37 25.90 1.27
CA THR A 308 -5.93 25.89 1.56
C THR A 308 -5.36 24.50 1.37
N ASN A 309 -4.31 24.35 0.56
CA ASN A 309 -3.55 23.10 0.38
C ASN A 309 -4.36 21.89 -0.14
N GLY A 310 -5.38 22.11 -0.99
CA GLY A 310 -6.26 21.04 -1.49
C GLY A 310 -5.72 20.34 -2.74
N PHE A 311 -5.92 19.01 -2.82
CA PHE A 311 -5.61 18.20 -4.00
C PHE A 311 -6.76 17.25 -4.32
N THR A 312 -7.56 17.56 -5.34
CA THR A 312 -8.76 16.77 -5.69
C THR A 312 -8.81 16.42 -7.17
N LEU A 313 -9.06 15.14 -7.48
CA LEU A 313 -9.36 14.65 -8.83
C LEU A 313 -10.82 14.18 -8.90
N PHE A 314 -11.70 14.95 -9.54
CA PHE A 314 -13.15 14.69 -9.58
C PHE A 314 -13.56 13.55 -10.52
N GLY A 315 -14.54 12.74 -10.11
CA GLY A 315 -14.99 11.53 -10.82
C GLY A 315 -16.31 11.62 -11.58
N ASN A 316 -16.79 12.84 -11.87
CA ASN A 316 -18.05 13.05 -12.61
C ASN A 316 -17.83 13.04 -14.14
N GLY A 317 -17.03 12.09 -14.65
CA GLY A 317 -16.85 11.92 -16.10
C GLY A 317 -18.14 11.45 -16.77
N GLY A 318 -18.46 12.00 -17.95
CA GLY A 318 -19.57 11.54 -18.80
C GLY A 318 -19.21 10.29 -19.61
N ALA A 319 -19.90 10.03 -20.73
CA ALA A 319 -19.74 8.82 -21.56
C ALA A 319 -18.34 8.60 -22.18
N ASN A 320 -17.35 9.48 -21.96
CA ASN A 320 -16.06 9.48 -22.66
C ASN A 320 -14.83 9.64 -21.75
N GLY A 321 -14.89 9.13 -20.52
CA GLY A 321 -13.67 8.75 -19.80
C GLY A 321 -13.64 9.17 -18.34
N THR A 322 -13.29 8.21 -17.50
CA THR A 322 -12.95 8.38 -16.09
C THR A 322 -11.79 9.35 -15.95
N SER A 323 -11.92 10.37 -15.09
CA SER A 323 -10.79 11.26 -14.77
C SER A 323 -9.64 10.44 -14.22
N ARG A 324 -8.44 10.60 -14.76
CA ARG A 324 -7.29 9.79 -14.38
C ARG A 324 -6.03 10.61 -14.19
N MET A 325 -5.25 10.22 -13.20
CA MET A 325 -3.85 10.62 -13.04
C MET A 325 -2.96 9.37 -13.09
N THR A 326 -1.94 9.38 -13.94
CA THR A 326 -0.91 8.33 -14.03
C THR A 326 0.40 8.91 -13.51
N VAL A 327 0.93 8.32 -12.44
CA VAL A 327 2.25 8.64 -11.91
C VAL A 327 3.25 7.66 -12.47
N GLY A 328 4.21 8.13 -13.27
CA GLY A 328 5.21 7.33 -13.95
C GLY A 328 6.23 6.68 -13.02
N SER A 329 7.27 6.09 -13.62
CA SER A 329 8.29 5.32 -12.91
C SER A 329 9.08 6.11 -11.87
N GLY A 330 9.02 7.45 -11.88
CA GLY A 330 9.61 8.28 -10.84
C GLY A 330 8.86 8.24 -9.50
N GLY A 331 7.67 7.64 -9.46
CA GLY A 331 6.93 7.35 -8.24
C GLY A 331 6.19 8.54 -7.62
N ALA A 332 5.48 8.25 -6.54
CA ALA A 332 4.76 9.23 -5.74
C ALA A 332 5.45 9.42 -4.38
N TYR A 333 5.67 10.67 -3.98
CA TYR A 333 6.12 11.06 -2.64
C TYR A 333 5.02 11.84 -1.93
N LEU A 334 4.65 11.39 -0.73
CA LEU A 334 3.61 12.03 0.10
C LEU A 334 4.16 12.37 1.48
N GLN A 335 4.06 13.65 1.87
CA GLN A 335 4.36 14.10 3.22
C GLN A 335 3.21 14.96 3.72
N ASN A 336 2.53 14.55 4.80
CA ASN A 336 1.39 15.26 5.37
C ASN A 336 0.41 15.71 4.28
N SER A 337 0.02 14.79 3.39
CA SER A 337 -0.73 15.12 2.18
C SER A 337 -1.89 14.17 1.94
N ILE A 338 -2.97 14.70 1.36
CA ILE A 338 -4.20 13.97 1.08
C ILE A 338 -4.49 14.06 -0.42
N ILE A 339 -4.60 12.90 -1.08
CA ILE A 339 -5.14 12.81 -2.43
C ILE A 339 -6.62 12.46 -2.32
N TYR A 340 -7.49 13.39 -2.72
CA TYR A 340 -8.92 13.12 -2.86
C TYR A 340 -9.24 12.64 -4.26
N LEU A 341 -9.77 11.42 -4.34
CA LEU A 341 -10.35 10.86 -5.55
C LEU A 341 -11.86 11.00 -5.47
N GLY A 342 -12.45 11.76 -6.38
CA GLY A 342 -13.89 11.94 -6.46
C GLY A 342 -14.58 10.67 -6.93
N ALA A 343 -15.59 10.24 -6.17
CA ALA A 343 -16.67 9.44 -6.68
C ALA A 343 -17.53 10.27 -7.66
N GLY A 344 -18.44 9.59 -8.37
CA GLY A 344 -19.34 10.24 -9.30
C GLY A 344 -19.97 9.25 -10.26
N ASN A 345 -20.30 9.68 -11.46
CA ASN A 345 -20.85 8.76 -12.47
C ASN A 345 -19.85 7.65 -12.86
N THR A 346 -18.56 7.98 -12.96
CA THR A 346 -17.51 7.05 -13.41
C THR A 346 -16.40 6.82 -12.38
N GLY A 347 -16.41 7.58 -11.26
CA GLY A 347 -15.30 7.61 -10.31
C GLY A 347 -14.07 8.31 -10.90
N SER A 348 -12.99 8.41 -10.14
CA SER A 348 -11.68 8.82 -10.65
C SER A 348 -10.63 7.74 -10.38
N LEU A 349 -9.53 7.78 -11.14
CA LEU A 349 -8.48 6.78 -11.13
C LEU A 349 -7.12 7.41 -10.87
N LEU A 350 -6.36 6.78 -9.98
CA LEU A 350 -4.94 7.04 -9.81
C LEU A 350 -4.15 5.78 -10.20
N TYR A 351 -3.36 5.85 -11.26
CA TYR A 351 -2.43 4.79 -11.65
C TYR A 351 -1.04 5.08 -11.11
N LEU A 352 -0.44 4.07 -10.48
CA LEU A 352 0.91 4.13 -9.93
C LEU A 352 1.82 3.29 -10.81
N ASP A 353 2.46 3.92 -11.80
CA ASP A 353 3.50 3.33 -12.63
C ASP A 353 4.91 3.42 -12.02
N GLY A 354 5.04 4.01 -10.82
CA GLY A 354 6.22 3.98 -9.94
C GLY A 354 5.87 3.59 -8.49
N ASP A 355 6.89 3.49 -7.64
CA ASP A 355 6.72 3.20 -6.21
C ASP A 355 6.12 4.39 -5.44
N VAL A 356 5.56 4.12 -4.26
CA VAL A 356 5.02 5.13 -3.35
C VAL A 356 5.91 5.24 -2.13
N THR A 357 6.27 6.47 -1.78
CA THR A 357 7.10 6.79 -0.62
C THR A 357 6.37 7.81 0.27
N THR A 358 6.47 7.66 1.58
CA THR A 358 6.02 8.71 2.51
C THR A 358 7.19 9.30 3.29
N GLY A 359 7.01 10.51 3.80
CA GLY A 359 7.99 11.16 4.67
C GLY A 359 7.37 12.14 5.66
N GLY A 360 8.22 12.72 6.51
CA GLY A 360 7.81 13.65 7.57
C GLY A 360 7.35 12.95 8.85
N THR A 361 6.53 13.63 9.65
CA THR A 361 6.05 13.16 10.96
C THR A 361 4.52 13.07 11.06
N ALA A 362 3.81 13.37 9.96
CA ALA A 362 2.35 13.36 9.92
C ALA A 362 1.86 12.46 8.79
N ALA A 363 0.71 11.82 9.02
CA ALA A 363 0.15 10.84 8.11
C ALA A 363 -0.28 11.47 6.78
N SER A 364 -0.28 10.64 5.74
CA SER A 364 -0.83 10.95 4.42
C SER A 364 -1.99 10.01 4.10
N SER A 365 -2.88 10.40 3.20
CA SER A 365 -3.96 9.52 2.76
C SER A 365 -4.31 9.64 1.28
N ILE A 366 -4.85 8.55 0.74
CA ILE A 366 -5.51 8.49 -0.57
C ILE A 366 -6.94 8.04 -0.29
N GLN A 367 -7.91 8.90 -0.53
CA GLN A 367 -9.28 8.68 -0.06
C GLN A 367 -10.33 9.16 -1.03
N THR A 368 -11.53 8.60 -0.89
CA THR A 368 -12.68 9.00 -1.70
C THR A 368 -13.31 10.32 -1.21
N THR A 369 -13.97 11.05 -2.11
CA THR A 369 -14.88 12.17 -1.80
C THR A 369 -16.13 12.10 -2.69
N GLY A 370 -17.28 12.55 -2.18
CA GLY A 370 -18.56 12.49 -2.90
C GLY A 370 -19.25 11.12 -2.86
N SER A 371 -20.22 10.93 -3.75
CA SER A 371 -21.05 9.71 -3.86
C SER A 371 -21.12 9.23 -5.32
N GLY A 372 -21.49 7.96 -5.52
CA GLY A 372 -21.65 7.34 -6.84
C GLY A 372 -20.72 6.14 -7.04
N THR A 373 -20.30 5.92 -8.29
CA THR A 373 -19.24 4.98 -8.66
C THR A 373 -17.96 5.33 -7.92
N GLN A 374 -17.43 4.33 -7.20
CA GLN A 374 -16.29 4.51 -6.32
C GLN A 374 -14.99 4.65 -7.12
N PRO A 375 -14.09 5.57 -6.72
CA PRO A 375 -12.76 5.68 -7.32
C PRO A 375 -11.85 4.51 -6.93
N ALA A 376 -10.74 4.37 -7.64
CA ALA A 376 -9.74 3.34 -7.38
C ALA A 376 -8.31 3.81 -7.59
N VAL A 377 -7.39 3.14 -6.89
CA VAL A 377 -5.96 3.16 -7.16
C VAL A 377 -5.63 1.91 -7.99
N GLY A 378 -5.03 2.09 -9.16
CA GLY A 378 -4.47 1.00 -9.94
C GLY A 378 -2.96 0.93 -9.76
N LEU A 379 -2.43 -0.26 -9.49
CA LEU A 379 -1.01 -0.49 -9.25
C LEU A 379 -0.15 -0.51 -10.53
N GLY A 380 -0.74 -0.32 -11.71
CA GLY A 380 0.02 -0.11 -12.94
C GLY A 380 -0.85 -0.05 -14.18
N THR A 381 -0.23 0.27 -15.31
CA THR A 381 -0.93 0.42 -16.59
C THR A 381 -0.63 -0.67 -17.62
N SER A 382 0.44 -1.45 -17.44
CA SER A 382 0.85 -2.48 -18.40
C SER A 382 1.67 -3.59 -17.77
N GLY A 383 1.58 -4.81 -18.33
CA GLY A 383 2.40 -5.97 -17.93
C GLY A 383 2.07 -6.52 -16.55
N ALA A 384 2.99 -7.29 -15.99
CA ALA A 384 2.96 -7.69 -14.58
C ALA A 384 3.83 -6.72 -13.77
N VAL A 385 3.32 -6.22 -12.66
CA VAL A 385 3.99 -5.17 -11.86
C VAL A 385 4.05 -5.55 -10.39
N SER A 386 5.01 -4.96 -9.66
CA SER A 386 5.11 -5.02 -8.21
C SER A 386 5.35 -3.61 -7.70
N ARG A 387 4.52 -3.15 -6.77
CA ARG A 387 4.59 -1.77 -6.25
C ARG A 387 5.02 -1.73 -4.80
N THR A 388 6.12 -1.04 -4.55
CA THR A 388 6.60 -0.80 -3.20
C THR A 388 5.92 0.43 -2.62
N PHE A 389 5.31 0.26 -1.47
CA PHE A 389 4.87 1.31 -0.56
C PHE A 389 5.89 1.41 0.57
N ALA A 390 6.89 2.28 0.39
CA ALA A 390 7.90 2.58 1.39
C ALA A 390 7.39 3.66 2.34
N VAL A 391 6.71 3.21 3.41
CA VAL A 391 6.09 4.11 4.38
C VAL A 391 7.08 4.43 5.50
N ALA A 392 7.45 5.69 5.62
CA ALA A 392 8.37 6.14 6.67
C ALA A 392 7.73 6.04 8.07
N GLY A 393 8.57 5.76 9.08
CA GLY A 393 8.15 5.77 10.49
C GLY A 393 7.93 7.19 11.03
N GLY A 394 7.80 7.31 12.36
CA GLY A 394 7.69 8.62 13.02
C GLY A 394 6.37 9.37 12.78
N GLY A 395 5.31 8.66 12.37
CA GLY A 395 3.98 9.22 12.14
C GLY A 395 3.60 9.44 10.67
N ALA A 396 4.51 9.22 9.73
CA ALA A 396 4.26 9.33 8.28
C ALA A 396 3.47 8.16 7.68
N ASP A 397 2.50 7.63 8.42
CA ASP A 397 1.64 6.52 7.99
C ASP A 397 0.88 6.88 6.70
N LEU A 398 0.52 5.86 5.91
CA LEU A 398 -0.28 6.02 4.70
C LEU A 398 -1.60 5.27 4.84
N THR A 399 -2.72 5.99 4.71
CA THR A 399 -4.06 5.38 4.63
C THR A 399 -4.59 5.40 3.21
N ILE A 400 -4.98 4.24 2.69
CA ILE A 400 -5.70 4.11 1.41
C ILE A 400 -7.12 3.61 1.73
N SER A 401 -8.13 4.44 1.49
CA SER A 401 -9.54 4.10 1.79
C SER A 401 -10.40 3.81 0.55
N VAL A 402 -9.78 3.78 -0.63
CA VAL A 402 -10.38 3.38 -1.90
C VAL A 402 -9.98 1.94 -2.26
N ALA A 403 -10.57 1.39 -3.31
CA ALA A 403 -10.14 0.09 -3.85
C ALA A 403 -8.73 0.19 -4.44
N VAL A 404 -7.91 -0.82 -4.16
CA VAL A 404 -6.61 -1.05 -4.83
C VAL A 404 -6.80 -2.18 -5.83
N THR A 405 -6.40 -1.96 -7.08
CA THR A 405 -6.63 -2.86 -8.22
C THR A 405 -5.34 -3.08 -9.00
N ASN A 406 -5.32 -4.00 -9.97
CA ASN A 406 -4.22 -4.07 -10.94
C ASN A 406 -4.07 -2.77 -11.75
N GLY A 407 -5.12 -1.94 -11.82
CA GLY A 407 -5.24 -0.91 -12.84
C GLY A 407 -5.53 -1.54 -14.19
N THR A 408 -4.75 -1.19 -15.22
CA THR A 408 -4.80 -1.88 -16.53
C THR A 408 -3.66 -2.88 -16.72
N ALA A 409 -2.83 -3.09 -15.69
CA ALA A 409 -1.82 -4.15 -15.67
C ALA A 409 -2.47 -5.54 -15.69
N ALA A 410 -1.75 -6.52 -16.24
CA ALA A 410 -2.18 -7.92 -16.29
C ALA A 410 -2.23 -8.56 -14.90
N SER A 411 -1.25 -8.20 -14.04
CA SER A 411 -1.21 -8.58 -12.63
C SER A 411 -0.42 -7.55 -11.84
N ALA A 412 -0.75 -7.37 -10.56
CA ALA A 412 -0.05 -6.45 -9.69
C ALA A 412 0.12 -7.01 -8.27
N ALA A 413 1.36 -6.99 -7.80
CA ALA A 413 1.74 -7.30 -6.42
C ALA A 413 1.92 -6.03 -5.58
N LEU A 414 1.71 -6.14 -4.27
CA LEU A 414 1.89 -5.06 -3.30
C LEU A 414 3.05 -5.40 -2.37
N VAL A 415 4.02 -4.49 -2.25
CA VAL A 415 5.15 -4.64 -1.32
C VAL A 415 5.10 -3.54 -0.28
N LYS A 416 4.97 -3.88 1.00
CA LYS A 416 5.10 -2.93 2.11
C LYS A 416 6.54 -2.91 2.61
N SER A 417 7.16 -1.73 2.61
CA SER A 417 8.48 -1.48 3.20
C SER A 417 8.47 -0.19 4.05
N GLY A 418 9.61 0.15 4.64
CA GLY A 418 9.72 1.26 5.60
C GLY A 418 9.07 0.94 6.95
N THR A 419 9.45 1.68 7.99
CA THR A 419 9.08 1.36 9.38
C THR A 419 7.69 1.84 9.80
N GLY A 420 7.00 2.63 8.98
CA GLY A 420 5.65 3.13 9.26
C GLY A 420 4.54 2.14 8.92
N THR A 421 3.30 2.61 9.04
CA THR A 421 2.09 1.80 8.81
C THR A 421 1.44 2.13 7.46
N LEU A 422 1.26 1.12 6.61
CA LEU A 422 0.33 1.18 5.49
C LEU A 422 -1.02 0.64 5.96
N ILE A 423 -2.08 1.41 5.76
CA ILE A 423 -3.42 1.12 6.24
C ILE A 423 -4.34 0.96 5.03
N LEU A 424 -4.86 -0.25 4.83
CA LEU A 424 -5.89 -0.52 3.83
C LEU A 424 -7.25 -0.43 4.52
N SER A 425 -8.08 0.51 4.09
CA SER A 425 -9.39 0.79 4.72
C SER A 425 -10.49 1.08 3.69
N GLY A 426 -11.66 1.51 4.17
CA GLY A 426 -12.83 1.81 3.35
C GLY A 426 -13.73 0.61 3.05
N GLY A 427 -14.86 0.87 2.39
CA GLY A 427 -15.93 -0.10 2.16
C GLY A 427 -15.90 -0.83 0.81
N THR A 428 -14.88 -0.62 -0.01
CA THR A 428 -14.74 -1.28 -1.33
C THR A 428 -13.56 -2.25 -1.30
N ALA A 429 -13.78 -3.48 -1.77
CA ALA A 429 -12.76 -4.53 -1.80
C ALA A 429 -11.58 -4.17 -2.69
N ASN A 430 -10.40 -4.64 -2.31
CA ASN A 430 -9.24 -4.62 -3.19
C ASN A 430 -9.30 -5.83 -4.15
N THR A 431 -8.80 -5.66 -5.37
CA THR A 431 -8.89 -6.66 -6.46
C THR A 431 -7.60 -6.86 -7.24
N TYR A 432 -6.47 -6.36 -6.73
CA TYR A 432 -5.17 -6.72 -7.30
C TYR A 432 -4.91 -8.22 -7.13
N THR A 433 -4.15 -8.81 -8.04
CA THR A 433 -4.10 -10.28 -8.21
C THR A 433 -2.79 -10.91 -7.78
N GLY A 434 -1.73 -10.11 -7.60
CA GLY A 434 -0.44 -10.59 -7.13
C GLY A 434 -0.35 -10.59 -5.61
N ASP A 435 0.71 -11.23 -5.12
CA ASP A 435 0.96 -11.40 -3.68
C ASP A 435 1.21 -10.07 -2.96
N THR A 436 0.98 -10.10 -1.65
CA THR A 436 1.32 -9.03 -0.73
C THR A 436 2.54 -9.41 0.10
N THR A 437 3.65 -8.70 -0.07
CA THR A 437 4.87 -8.91 0.71
C THR A 437 5.07 -7.78 1.72
N ILE A 438 5.28 -8.11 2.99
CA ILE A 438 5.57 -7.14 4.06
C ILE A 438 7.03 -7.32 4.48
N ASN A 439 7.89 -6.43 3.98
CA ASN A 439 9.33 -6.44 4.27
C ASN A 439 9.69 -5.70 5.55
N ALA A 440 8.95 -4.64 5.90
CA ALA A 440 9.19 -3.86 7.12
C ALA A 440 7.95 -3.05 7.56
N GLY A 441 7.90 -2.73 8.85
CA GLY A 441 6.82 -1.95 9.44
C GLY A 441 5.49 -2.71 9.39
N THR A 442 4.38 -2.00 9.48
CA THR A 442 3.05 -2.62 9.61
C THR A 442 2.23 -2.47 8.34
N LEU A 443 1.64 -3.56 7.85
CA LEU A 443 0.45 -3.52 7.00
C LEU A 443 -0.77 -3.78 7.89
N ARG A 444 -1.65 -2.78 8.00
CA ARG A 444 -2.86 -2.84 8.80
C ARG A 444 -4.09 -3.00 7.91
N LEU A 445 -4.81 -4.11 8.09
CA LEU A 445 -6.04 -4.44 7.39
C LEU A 445 -7.24 -3.93 8.18
N ASN A 446 -7.89 -2.89 7.67
CA ASN A 446 -8.92 -2.13 8.36
C ASN A 446 -10.01 -1.63 7.41
N LYS A 447 -10.36 -2.44 6.41
CA LYS A 447 -11.58 -2.22 5.63
C LYS A 447 -12.81 -2.49 6.51
N THR A 448 -13.99 -2.18 6.01
CA THR A 448 -15.22 -2.64 6.65
C THR A 448 -15.19 -4.17 6.81
N ALA A 449 -15.65 -4.71 7.94
CA ALA A 449 -15.64 -6.15 8.19
C ALA A 449 -16.33 -6.92 7.05
N GLY A 450 -15.73 -8.05 6.63
CA GLY A 450 -16.21 -8.82 5.48
C GLY A 450 -15.73 -8.33 4.11
N ILE A 451 -15.00 -7.22 4.05
CA ILE A 451 -14.48 -6.67 2.80
C ILE A 451 -13.00 -7.01 2.64
N THR A 452 -12.66 -7.71 1.56
CA THR A 452 -11.29 -8.09 1.21
C THR A 452 -10.34 -6.89 1.14
N ALA A 453 -9.42 -6.80 2.10
CA ALA A 453 -8.31 -5.87 2.10
C ALA A 453 -7.09 -6.43 1.36
N VAL A 454 -6.89 -7.74 1.37
CA VAL A 454 -5.81 -8.40 0.60
C VAL A 454 -6.38 -9.53 -0.25
N ALA A 455 -6.13 -9.45 -1.56
CA ALA A 455 -6.69 -10.36 -2.57
C ALA A 455 -5.69 -11.41 -3.09
N GLY A 456 -4.41 -11.32 -2.69
CA GLY A 456 -3.35 -12.29 -3.00
C GLY A 456 -2.80 -12.99 -1.75
N ASP A 457 -1.85 -13.91 -1.92
CA ASP A 457 -1.18 -14.56 -0.78
C ASP A 457 -0.32 -13.53 -0.03
N ILE A 458 -0.12 -13.74 1.28
CA ILE A 458 0.64 -12.81 2.12
C ILE A 458 1.95 -13.46 2.57
N VAL A 459 3.06 -12.73 2.39
CA VAL A 459 4.37 -13.09 2.93
C VAL A 459 4.83 -12.00 3.89
N VAL A 460 5.16 -12.38 5.13
CA VAL A 460 5.64 -11.45 6.17
C VAL A 460 7.09 -11.77 6.51
N SER A 461 8.01 -10.95 6.04
CA SER A 461 9.46 -11.09 6.26
C SER A 461 9.88 -10.52 7.62
N THR A 462 11.09 -10.85 8.07
CA THR A 462 11.71 -10.26 9.27
C THR A 462 11.61 -8.74 9.28
N GLY A 463 11.06 -8.17 10.36
CA GLY A 463 10.83 -6.73 10.51
C GLY A 463 9.46 -6.24 10.00
N GLY A 464 8.72 -7.09 9.30
CA GLY A 464 7.33 -6.86 8.89
C GLY A 464 6.31 -7.31 9.93
N VAL A 465 5.19 -6.61 9.98
CA VAL A 465 4.03 -6.91 10.82
C VAL A 465 2.76 -6.89 9.97
N LEU A 466 1.99 -7.98 10.01
CA LEU A 466 0.62 -8.00 9.52
C LEU A 466 -0.34 -7.76 10.70
N GLN A 467 -1.22 -6.78 10.59
CA GLN A 467 -2.20 -6.46 11.64
C GLN A 467 -3.63 -6.53 11.10
N LEU A 468 -4.43 -7.46 11.62
CA LEU A 468 -5.86 -7.52 11.35
C LEU A 468 -6.60 -6.63 12.36
N SER A 469 -7.34 -5.64 11.87
CA SER A 469 -8.16 -4.75 12.72
C SER A 469 -9.65 -5.07 12.66
N THR A 470 -10.08 -5.84 11.65
CA THR A 470 -11.48 -6.20 11.39
C THR A 470 -11.56 -7.62 10.84
N SER A 471 -12.73 -8.26 10.94
CA SER A 471 -12.93 -9.64 10.49
C SER A 471 -12.98 -9.78 8.96
N ASN A 472 -12.60 -10.96 8.46
CA ASN A 472 -12.69 -11.38 7.06
C ASN A 472 -12.06 -10.36 6.10
N GLN A 473 -10.75 -10.14 6.25
CA GLN A 473 -9.99 -9.12 5.50
C GLN A 473 -9.08 -9.73 4.43
N ILE A 474 -8.79 -11.02 4.52
CA ILE A 474 -8.01 -11.76 3.53
C ILE A 474 -8.98 -12.56 2.67
N ALA A 475 -8.72 -12.70 1.37
CA ALA A 475 -9.53 -13.57 0.53
C ALA A 475 -9.42 -15.03 1.01
N ASP A 476 -10.56 -15.72 1.15
CA ASP A 476 -10.65 -17.07 1.75
C ASP A 476 -9.78 -18.13 1.05
N ASP A 477 -9.49 -17.94 -0.24
CA ASP A 477 -8.66 -18.81 -1.06
C ASP A 477 -7.18 -18.37 -1.11
N LYS A 478 -6.75 -17.51 -0.18
CA LYS A 478 -5.38 -17.02 -0.01
C LYS A 478 -4.82 -17.36 1.36
N GLY A 479 -3.51 -17.53 1.44
CA GLY A 479 -2.81 -17.94 2.65
C GLY A 479 -1.84 -16.91 3.19
N VAL A 480 -1.30 -17.22 4.37
CA VAL A 480 -0.30 -16.39 5.06
C VAL A 480 0.97 -17.20 5.32
N THR A 481 2.12 -16.65 4.96
CA THR A 481 3.44 -17.20 5.25
C THR A 481 4.26 -16.22 6.08
N LEU A 482 4.73 -16.64 7.26
CA LEU A 482 5.61 -15.88 8.13
C LEU A 482 7.06 -16.37 7.96
N ASN A 483 7.92 -15.50 7.42
CA ASN A 483 9.34 -15.70 7.21
C ASN A 483 10.16 -14.81 8.17
N GLY A 484 9.82 -14.85 9.46
CA GLY A 484 10.48 -14.06 10.51
C GLY A 484 9.70 -12.81 10.95
N GLY A 485 8.65 -12.44 10.21
CA GLY A 485 7.74 -11.36 10.60
C GLY A 485 6.73 -11.76 11.68
N THR A 486 5.95 -10.79 12.16
CA THR A 486 4.90 -11.03 13.14
C THR A 486 3.52 -10.80 12.56
N MET A 487 2.52 -11.45 13.16
CA MET A 487 1.12 -11.17 12.88
C MET A 487 0.40 -10.86 14.19
N THR A 488 -0.51 -9.88 14.15
CA THR A 488 -1.23 -9.33 15.31
C THR A 488 -2.70 -9.13 15.00
N GLY A 489 -3.52 -8.95 16.03
CA GLY A 489 -4.94 -8.64 15.86
C GLY A 489 -5.85 -9.84 15.55
N TRP A 490 -5.40 -11.07 15.85
CA TRP A 490 -6.18 -12.32 15.75
C TRP A 490 -7.32 -12.45 16.78
N SER A 491 -7.81 -11.31 17.28
CA SER A 491 -9.06 -11.22 18.01
C SER A 491 -10.28 -11.13 17.09
N THR A 492 -10.07 -11.08 15.76
CA THR A 492 -11.12 -11.00 14.74
C THR A 492 -11.34 -12.35 14.07
N ASP A 493 -12.50 -12.52 13.44
CA ASP A 493 -12.79 -13.73 12.66
C ASP A 493 -12.07 -13.67 11.31
N GLU A 494 -11.52 -14.80 10.86
CA GLU A 494 -10.82 -14.86 9.57
C GLU A 494 -10.90 -16.25 8.94
N THR A 495 -10.98 -16.29 7.61
CA THR A 495 -10.88 -17.52 6.81
C THR A 495 -9.73 -17.38 5.82
N ILE A 496 -8.83 -18.37 5.79
CA ILE A 496 -7.68 -18.41 4.87
C ILE A 496 -7.46 -19.83 4.32
N ALA A 497 -6.73 -19.93 3.21
CA ALA A 497 -6.40 -21.19 2.58
C ALA A 497 -5.36 -22.00 3.38
N PHE A 498 -4.31 -21.34 3.86
CA PHE A 498 -3.24 -21.96 4.62
C PHE A 498 -2.55 -20.96 5.53
N PHE A 499 -1.88 -21.46 6.57
CA PHE A 499 -0.98 -20.68 7.41
C PHE A 499 0.35 -21.42 7.56
N THR A 500 1.45 -20.75 7.21
CA THR A 500 2.80 -21.31 7.34
C THR A 500 3.66 -20.38 8.18
N GLN A 501 4.21 -20.90 9.27
CA GLN A 501 5.17 -20.20 10.13
C GLN A 501 6.55 -20.85 9.99
N ASN A 502 7.42 -20.26 9.17
CA ASN A 502 8.81 -20.69 9.04
C ASN A 502 9.67 -20.11 10.16
N SER A 503 9.39 -18.87 10.55
CA SER A 503 10.01 -18.15 11.68
C SER A 503 9.09 -16.99 12.10
N GLY A 504 9.46 -16.25 13.14
CA GLY A 504 8.61 -15.18 13.69
C GLY A 504 7.36 -15.77 14.33
N GLY A 505 6.21 -15.16 14.15
CA GLY A 505 4.94 -15.77 14.59
C GLY A 505 3.90 -14.78 15.08
N LEU A 506 2.84 -15.31 15.69
CA LEU A 506 1.78 -14.50 16.29
C LEU A 506 2.30 -13.79 17.54
N ALA A 507 1.96 -12.51 17.70
CA ALA A 507 2.23 -11.80 18.94
C ALA A 507 1.29 -12.30 20.05
N SER A 508 1.82 -12.47 21.26
CA SER A 508 1.08 -12.99 22.40
C SER A 508 0.01 -11.99 22.90
N SER A 509 -1.25 -12.19 22.54
CA SER A 509 -2.39 -11.54 23.18
C SER A 509 -3.65 -12.38 23.01
N GLY A 510 -4.57 -12.35 23.98
CA GLY A 510 -5.80 -13.15 24.01
C GLY A 510 -6.57 -13.10 22.69
N ASN A 511 -6.66 -14.27 22.04
CA ASN A 511 -7.37 -14.46 20.80
C ASN A 511 -8.85 -14.67 21.15
N VAL A 512 -9.71 -13.74 20.76
CA VAL A 512 -11.17 -13.88 20.87
C VAL A 512 -11.81 -14.15 19.49
N GLY A 513 -10.99 -14.27 18.44
CA GLY A 513 -11.44 -14.50 17.08
C GLY A 513 -11.59 -15.99 16.73
N HIS A 514 -12.46 -16.28 15.78
CA HIS A 514 -12.60 -17.60 15.15
C HIS A 514 -11.79 -17.66 13.86
N VAL A 515 -10.93 -18.66 13.73
CA VAL A 515 -10.08 -18.78 12.54
C VAL A 515 -10.36 -20.09 11.84
N THR A 516 -10.61 -20.00 10.54
CA THR A 516 -10.72 -21.17 9.66
C THR A 516 -9.55 -21.18 8.69
N ILE A 517 -8.79 -22.27 8.69
CA ILE A 517 -7.75 -22.57 7.72
C ILE A 517 -8.23 -23.76 6.91
N SER A 518 -8.71 -23.55 5.68
CA SER A 518 -9.30 -24.63 4.89
C SER A 518 -8.31 -25.75 4.55
N GLY A 519 -7.03 -25.39 4.40
CA GLY A 519 -5.90 -26.29 4.17
C GLY A 519 -5.04 -26.52 5.41
N ALA A 520 -3.72 -26.39 5.24
CA ALA A 520 -2.75 -26.76 6.27
C ALA A 520 -2.38 -25.59 7.19
N LEU A 521 -2.32 -25.89 8.49
CA LEU A 521 -1.56 -25.14 9.48
C LEU A 521 -0.16 -25.76 9.60
N THR A 522 0.89 -25.04 9.17
CA THR A 522 2.28 -25.51 9.22
C THR A 522 3.10 -24.64 10.17
N LEU A 523 3.69 -25.26 11.19
CA LEU A 523 4.54 -24.62 12.20
C LEU A 523 5.97 -25.18 12.10
N ALA A 524 6.76 -24.63 11.18
CA ALA A 524 8.11 -25.07 10.86
C ALA A 524 9.22 -24.40 11.68
N GLY A 525 8.91 -23.33 12.41
CA GLY A 525 9.83 -22.64 13.32
C GLY A 525 9.19 -21.41 13.96
N GLY A 526 9.96 -20.63 14.70
CA GLY A 526 9.49 -19.38 15.31
C GLY A 526 8.86 -19.54 16.69
N ASN A 527 7.91 -18.65 17.00
CA ASN A 527 7.24 -18.55 18.29
C ASN A 527 6.25 -19.71 18.50
N GLN A 528 5.98 -20.04 19.77
CA GLN A 528 4.86 -20.90 20.12
C GLN A 528 3.56 -20.29 19.62
N LEU A 529 2.73 -21.10 18.94
CA LEU A 529 1.38 -20.71 18.59
C LEU A 529 0.50 -20.76 19.84
N VAL A 530 0.00 -19.61 20.28
CA VAL A 530 -0.91 -19.52 21.43
C VAL A 530 -2.33 -19.31 20.94
N ILE A 531 -3.25 -20.19 21.34
CA ILE A 531 -4.70 -20.08 21.14
C ILE A 531 -5.32 -19.92 22.52
N ASN A 532 -5.59 -18.68 22.92
CA ASN A 532 -5.96 -18.37 24.29
C ASN A 532 -7.14 -17.42 24.35
N SER A 533 -8.18 -17.80 25.08
CA SER A 533 -9.40 -17.01 25.23
C SER A 533 -9.37 -16.10 26.46
N ASN A 534 -10.09 -14.99 26.39
CA ASN A 534 -10.22 -14.04 27.50
C ASN A 534 -11.09 -14.57 28.65
N ALA A 535 -10.84 -14.05 29.85
CA ALA A 535 -11.60 -14.40 31.04
C ALA A 535 -13.12 -14.13 30.86
N GLY A 536 -13.95 -15.12 31.19
CA GLY A 536 -15.42 -15.00 31.13
C GLY A 536 -16.03 -14.94 29.72
N SER A 537 -15.26 -15.18 28.65
CA SER A 537 -15.79 -15.09 27.28
C SER A 537 -16.84 -16.17 26.99
N ALA A 538 -18.06 -15.75 26.66
CA ALA A 538 -19.09 -16.64 26.11
C ALA A 538 -18.79 -17.10 24.66
N ASN A 539 -17.84 -16.42 24.00
CA ASN A 539 -17.41 -16.70 22.64
C ASN A 539 -15.88 -16.89 22.61
N PRO A 540 -15.38 -18.08 22.97
CA PRO A 540 -13.94 -18.34 23.09
C PRO A 540 -13.27 -18.47 21.72
N ALA A 541 -11.95 -18.34 21.70
CA ALA A 541 -11.14 -18.64 20.52
C ALA A 541 -11.41 -20.06 20.01
N SER A 542 -11.58 -20.16 18.70
CA SER A 542 -11.65 -21.45 18.00
C SER A 542 -10.80 -21.38 16.74
N TRP A 543 -10.01 -22.41 16.51
CA TRP A 543 -9.23 -22.58 15.29
C TRP A 543 -9.63 -23.87 14.62
N ASN A 544 -10.13 -23.81 13.39
CA ASN A 544 -10.49 -24.96 12.59
C ASN A 544 -9.54 -25.06 11.41
N VAL A 545 -8.77 -26.15 11.32
CA VAL A 545 -7.75 -26.32 10.29
C VAL A 545 -7.98 -27.62 9.52
N GLY A 546 -7.73 -27.65 8.22
CA GLY A 546 -7.86 -28.88 7.41
C GLY A 546 -6.86 -29.97 7.81
N SER A 547 -5.63 -29.56 8.14
CA SER A 547 -4.56 -30.40 8.73
C SER A 547 -3.61 -29.54 9.56
N ALA A 548 -2.81 -30.17 10.43
CA ALA A 548 -1.76 -29.48 11.16
C ALA A 548 -0.42 -30.24 11.10
N ILE A 549 0.66 -29.50 10.88
CA ILE A 549 2.04 -30.01 10.82
C ILE A 549 2.91 -29.19 11.78
N LEU A 550 3.39 -29.82 12.83
CA LEU A 550 4.27 -29.22 13.83
C LEU A 550 5.67 -29.81 13.66
N SER A 551 6.55 -29.06 13.00
CA SER A 551 7.92 -29.47 12.71
C SER A 551 8.99 -28.59 13.35
N GLY A 552 8.65 -27.42 13.88
CA GLY A 552 9.62 -26.55 14.56
C GLY A 552 9.07 -25.58 15.61
N ALA A 553 7.75 -25.52 15.81
CA ALA A 553 7.16 -24.76 16.92
C ALA A 553 6.04 -25.55 17.63
N ASP A 554 5.83 -25.21 18.89
CA ASP A 554 4.83 -25.82 19.77
C ASP A 554 3.49 -25.06 19.73
N ILE A 555 2.45 -25.69 20.26
CA ILE A 555 1.12 -25.07 20.44
C ILE A 555 0.79 -24.98 21.94
N LEU A 556 0.19 -23.86 22.34
CA LEU A 556 -0.46 -23.67 23.62
C LEU A 556 -1.94 -23.35 23.39
N ILE A 557 -2.84 -24.14 23.97
CA ILE A 557 -4.28 -23.89 23.98
C ILE A 557 -4.69 -23.55 25.41
N GLY A 558 -5.42 -22.45 25.63
CA GLY A 558 -5.78 -22.01 26.97
C GLY A 558 -6.96 -21.04 27.04
N GLY A 559 -7.19 -20.49 28.23
CA GLY A 559 -8.17 -19.43 28.49
C GLY A 559 -8.92 -19.64 29.78
N THR A 560 -9.56 -18.60 30.31
CA THR A 560 -10.39 -18.68 31.53
C THR A 560 -11.83 -18.29 31.23
N ASN A 561 -12.45 -19.00 30.28
CA ASN A 561 -13.75 -18.63 29.69
C ASN A 561 -14.91 -18.56 30.69
N GLY A 562 -14.72 -18.98 31.94
CA GLY A 562 -15.77 -19.10 32.96
C GLY A 562 -16.47 -20.45 32.89
N ALA A 563 -16.82 -21.02 34.05
CA ALA A 563 -17.50 -22.30 34.11
C ALA A 563 -18.85 -22.25 33.37
N GLY A 564 -19.14 -23.29 32.57
CA GLY A 564 -20.37 -23.40 31.79
C GLY A 564 -20.33 -22.76 30.39
N ASN A 565 -19.29 -21.99 30.07
CA ASN A 565 -19.07 -21.49 28.71
C ASN A 565 -18.40 -22.53 27.80
N PRO A 566 -18.42 -22.34 26.46
CA PRO A 566 -17.73 -23.24 25.54
C PRO A 566 -16.21 -23.28 25.78
N ARG A 567 -15.58 -24.38 25.35
CA ARG A 567 -14.13 -24.59 25.46
C ARG A 567 -13.39 -23.80 24.39
N THR A 568 -12.20 -23.27 24.73
CA THR A 568 -11.24 -22.87 23.70
C THR A 568 -10.86 -24.10 22.89
N SER A 569 -10.86 -23.99 21.57
CA SER A 569 -10.73 -25.16 20.69
C SER A 569 -9.68 -25.01 19.61
N LEU A 570 -8.98 -26.12 19.36
CA LEU A 570 -8.28 -26.39 18.11
C LEU A 570 -8.93 -27.62 17.49
N THR A 571 -9.42 -27.50 16.27
CA THR A 571 -10.02 -28.58 15.50
C THR A 571 -9.12 -28.90 14.32
N ILE A 572 -8.60 -30.12 14.29
CA ILE A 572 -7.85 -30.66 13.17
C ILE A 572 -8.81 -31.47 12.30
N GLY A 573 -8.87 -31.13 11.01
CA GLY A 573 -9.72 -31.75 10.01
C GLY A 573 -9.25 -33.15 9.59
N ALA A 574 -9.87 -33.67 8.54
CA ALA A 574 -9.61 -35.00 8.01
C ALA A 574 -8.16 -35.20 7.51
N GLY A 575 -7.42 -34.12 7.22
CA GLY A 575 -6.01 -34.19 6.83
C GLY A 575 -5.07 -34.56 7.98
N GLY A 576 -5.54 -34.56 9.23
CA GLY A 576 -4.81 -35.12 10.37
C GLY A 576 -3.76 -34.21 10.98
N LEU A 577 -3.12 -34.74 12.03
CA LEU A 577 -2.12 -34.05 12.85
C LEU A 577 -0.75 -34.75 12.72
N THR A 578 0.26 -34.02 12.28
CA THR A 578 1.66 -34.48 12.25
C THR A 578 2.50 -33.73 13.28
N MET A 579 3.19 -34.46 14.16
CA MET A 579 4.11 -33.89 15.16
C MET A 579 5.51 -34.51 15.07
N LEU A 580 6.54 -33.68 14.90
CA LEU A 580 7.93 -34.11 14.71
C LEU A 580 8.84 -33.72 15.89
N GLY A 581 8.50 -34.18 17.09
CA GLY A 581 9.22 -33.92 18.34
C GLY A 581 8.69 -32.70 19.09
N ARG A 582 7.39 -32.41 18.97
CA ARG A 582 6.76 -31.15 19.42
C ARG A 582 5.81 -31.35 20.58
N THR A 583 5.39 -30.24 21.20
CA THR A 583 4.44 -30.24 22.31
C THR A 583 3.18 -29.45 21.97
N ILE A 584 2.03 -30.01 22.30
CA ILE A 584 0.76 -29.30 22.46
C ILE A 584 0.45 -29.25 23.94
N THR A 585 0.47 -28.05 24.51
CA THR A 585 0.10 -27.81 25.91
C THR A 585 -1.33 -27.30 25.98
N MET A 586 -2.16 -27.97 26.76
CA MET A 586 -3.57 -27.67 26.94
C MET A 586 -3.77 -27.14 28.36
N ASN A 587 -3.71 -25.83 28.52
CA ASN A 587 -3.90 -25.16 29.80
C ASN A 587 -5.35 -25.28 30.24
N VAL A 588 -5.55 -25.63 31.50
CA VAL A 588 -6.89 -25.78 32.07
C VAL A 588 -7.49 -24.40 32.34
N GLY A 589 -8.67 -24.16 31.78
CA GLY A 589 -9.55 -23.03 32.08
C GLY A 589 -10.79 -23.49 32.84
N ASP A 590 -11.57 -22.54 33.35
CA ASP A 590 -12.84 -22.84 34.05
C ASP A 590 -13.89 -23.55 33.16
N ALA A 591 -13.83 -23.33 31.83
CA ALA A 591 -14.60 -24.08 30.84
C ALA A 591 -13.89 -25.35 30.34
N GLY A 592 -12.58 -25.47 30.59
CA GLY A 592 -11.68 -26.41 29.95
C GLY A 592 -11.29 -26.01 28.51
N VAL A 593 -10.41 -26.81 27.91
CA VAL A 593 -9.98 -26.68 26.51
C VAL A 593 -10.20 -28.00 25.76
N ILE A 594 -10.27 -27.95 24.43
CA ILE A 594 -10.48 -29.13 23.59
C ILE A 594 -9.59 -29.12 22.35
N LEU A 595 -9.01 -30.27 22.04
CA LEU A 595 -8.37 -30.57 20.78
C LEU A 595 -9.23 -31.61 20.07
N ASN A 596 -9.96 -31.21 19.02
CA ASN A 596 -10.75 -32.13 18.20
C ASN A 596 -9.86 -32.71 17.10
N LEU A 597 -9.74 -34.04 17.05
CA LEU A 597 -8.94 -34.74 16.06
C LEU A 597 -9.85 -35.50 15.09
N ASN A 598 -10.19 -34.85 13.97
CA ASN A 598 -11.06 -35.41 12.94
C ASN A 598 -10.31 -36.17 11.82
N GLY A 599 -9.00 -36.35 11.96
CA GLY A 599 -8.13 -37.11 11.05
C GLY A 599 -7.15 -38.00 11.82
N ASP A 600 -6.24 -38.65 11.10
CA ASP A 600 -5.23 -39.51 11.73
C ASP A 600 -4.08 -38.70 12.35
N PHE A 601 -3.32 -39.35 13.23
CA PHE A 601 -2.13 -38.80 13.87
C PHE A 601 -0.86 -39.48 13.35
N PHE A 602 0.13 -38.68 12.98
CA PHE A 602 1.50 -39.15 12.73
C PHE A 602 2.49 -38.50 13.70
N GLY A 603 3.31 -39.32 14.35
CA GLY A 603 4.32 -38.86 15.31
C GLY A 603 5.70 -39.42 15.03
N SER A 604 6.71 -38.57 15.03
CA SER A 604 8.13 -38.97 15.12
C SER A 604 8.86 -38.14 16.18
N GLY A 605 9.98 -38.63 16.71
CA GLY A 605 10.67 -37.97 17.83
C GLY A 605 9.85 -38.03 19.11
N SER A 606 10.13 -37.12 20.07
CA SER A 606 9.42 -37.04 21.34
C SER A 606 8.27 -36.03 21.27
N ASN A 607 7.03 -36.50 21.19
CA ASN A 607 5.83 -35.68 21.11
C ASN A 607 5.06 -35.71 22.42
N ASN A 608 4.48 -34.58 22.83
CA ASN A 608 3.66 -34.49 24.02
C ASN A 608 2.33 -33.77 23.74
N ILE A 609 1.21 -34.37 24.14
CA ILE A 609 -0.09 -33.69 24.28
C ILE A 609 -0.39 -33.68 25.77
N THR A 610 -0.20 -32.53 26.42
CA THR A 610 -0.10 -32.45 27.88
C THR A 610 -0.93 -31.31 28.45
N THR A 611 -1.08 -31.30 29.77
CA THR A 611 -1.67 -30.21 30.56
C THR A 611 -0.67 -29.71 31.60
N ASN A 612 -0.80 -28.46 32.04
CA ASN A 612 0.06 -27.83 33.05
C ASN A 612 -0.63 -27.57 34.41
N ASN A 613 -1.90 -27.95 34.57
CA ASN A 613 -2.65 -27.79 35.83
C ASN A 613 -3.73 -28.89 35.96
N THR A 614 -4.19 -29.20 37.17
CA THR A 614 -5.06 -30.35 37.48
C THR A 614 -6.37 -29.99 38.19
N THR A 615 -6.64 -28.72 38.54
CA THR A 615 -7.73 -28.37 39.48
C THR A 615 -8.94 -27.62 38.87
N SER A 616 -9.33 -27.92 37.63
CA SER A 616 -10.60 -27.44 37.01
C SER A 616 -11.09 -28.45 35.94
N VAL A 617 -12.07 -28.07 35.10
CA VAL A 617 -12.63 -28.89 34.00
C VAL A 617 -11.52 -29.42 33.09
N GLN A 618 -11.30 -30.73 33.10
CA GLN A 618 -10.15 -31.37 32.45
C GLN A 618 -10.11 -31.14 30.93
N PRO A 619 -8.92 -30.96 30.32
CA PRO A 619 -8.75 -30.83 28.88
C PRO A 619 -9.05 -32.15 28.17
N LEU A 620 -9.65 -32.04 26.98
CA LEU A 620 -10.08 -33.20 26.16
C LEU A 620 -9.33 -33.24 24.84
N LEU A 621 -8.72 -34.38 24.54
CA LEU A 621 -8.43 -34.82 23.17
C LEU A 621 -9.65 -35.60 22.67
N GLU A 622 -10.46 -35.00 21.81
CA GLU A 622 -11.69 -35.58 21.28
C GLU A 622 -11.43 -36.27 19.93
N ILE A 623 -11.65 -37.58 19.86
CA ILE A 623 -11.42 -38.41 18.66
C ILE A 623 -12.69 -38.70 17.84
N GLY A 624 -13.86 -38.30 18.35
CA GLY A 624 -15.16 -38.49 17.72
C GLY A 624 -15.64 -39.95 17.72
N SER A 625 -16.52 -40.28 16.78
CA SER A 625 -17.08 -41.64 16.60
C SER A 625 -16.38 -42.48 15.53
N ALA A 626 -15.45 -41.88 14.78
CA ALA A 626 -14.71 -42.57 13.74
C ALA A 626 -13.51 -43.35 14.30
N THR A 627 -12.85 -44.11 13.43
CA THR A 627 -11.56 -44.71 13.77
C THR A 627 -10.45 -43.67 13.58
N ARG A 628 -9.59 -43.51 14.59
CA ARG A 628 -8.38 -42.68 14.52
C ARG A 628 -7.13 -43.53 14.63
N THR A 629 -6.29 -43.43 13.62
CA THR A 629 -4.99 -44.10 13.59
C THR A 629 -3.91 -43.20 14.16
N PHE A 630 -3.24 -43.67 15.20
CA PHE A 630 -2.02 -43.08 15.74
C PHE A 630 -0.82 -43.89 15.22
N ASN A 631 -0.17 -43.37 14.17
CA ASN A 631 1.04 -43.95 13.61
C ASN A 631 2.27 -43.31 14.25
N ILE A 632 2.98 -44.06 15.09
CA ILE A 632 4.20 -43.59 15.73
C ILE A 632 5.41 -44.22 15.06
N ALA A 633 6.23 -43.39 14.43
CA ALA A 633 7.42 -43.80 13.70
C ALA A 633 8.45 -44.49 14.61
N SER A 634 9.33 -45.28 14.00
CA SER A 634 10.41 -45.98 14.72
C SER A 634 11.28 -45.01 15.53
N GLY A 635 11.60 -45.38 16.77
CA GLY A 635 12.35 -44.53 17.71
C GLY A 635 11.58 -43.30 18.24
N GLY A 636 10.36 -43.06 17.78
CA GLY A 636 9.50 -42.00 18.28
C GLY A 636 8.70 -42.42 19.52
N THR A 637 8.40 -41.44 20.36
CA THR A 637 7.50 -41.55 21.52
C THR A 637 6.45 -40.46 21.44
N THR A 638 5.17 -40.81 21.57
CA THR A 638 4.10 -39.83 21.75
C THR A 638 3.41 -40.05 23.08
N THR A 639 3.49 -39.06 23.96
CA THR A 639 2.89 -39.09 25.29
C THR A 639 1.61 -38.25 25.30
N ILE A 640 0.50 -38.83 25.73
CA ILE A 640 -0.79 -38.15 25.87
C ILE A 640 -1.17 -38.15 27.35
N GLY A 641 -1.06 -36.97 27.98
CA GLY A 641 -1.35 -36.75 29.39
C GLY A 641 -2.72 -36.12 29.68
N VAL A 642 -3.50 -35.84 28.64
CA VAL A 642 -4.88 -35.32 28.77
C VAL A 642 -5.91 -36.45 28.66
N ILE A 643 -7.18 -36.15 28.93
CA ILE A 643 -8.26 -37.12 28.74
C ILE A 643 -8.49 -37.34 27.24
N ILE A 644 -8.60 -38.60 26.82
CA ILE A 644 -9.02 -38.96 25.45
C ILE A 644 -10.50 -39.31 25.45
N SER A 645 -11.34 -38.56 24.75
CA SER A 645 -12.80 -38.77 24.67
C SER A 645 -13.27 -39.10 23.25
N GLY A 646 -14.40 -39.80 23.12
CA GLY A 646 -14.98 -40.15 21.83
C GLY A 646 -16.09 -41.19 21.93
N ALA A 647 -17.34 -40.77 21.75
CA ALA A 647 -18.47 -41.70 21.78
C ALA A 647 -18.45 -42.61 20.53
N GLY A 648 -18.22 -43.91 20.73
CA GLY A 648 -18.12 -44.92 19.67
C GLY A 648 -16.81 -44.90 18.88
N GLY A 649 -15.89 -43.97 19.18
CA GLY A 649 -14.62 -43.84 18.46
C GLY A 649 -13.65 -44.98 18.73
N ASN A 650 -13.01 -45.49 17.68
CA ASN A 650 -11.97 -46.52 17.79
C ASN A 650 -10.58 -45.87 17.76
N LEU A 651 -9.67 -46.36 18.60
CA LEU A 651 -8.28 -45.95 18.60
C LEU A 651 -7.40 -47.07 18.02
N VAL A 652 -6.63 -46.78 16.98
CA VAL A 652 -5.71 -47.74 16.36
C VAL A 652 -4.27 -47.25 16.48
N LYS A 653 -3.42 -47.97 17.20
CA LYS A 653 -1.97 -47.72 17.25
C LYS A 653 -1.25 -48.53 16.17
N THR A 654 -0.48 -47.84 15.33
CA THR A 654 0.41 -48.42 14.32
C THR A 654 1.83 -47.83 14.41
N GLY A 655 2.75 -48.31 13.57
CA GLY A 655 4.14 -47.88 13.56
C GLY A 655 4.96 -48.46 14.72
N ALA A 656 6.28 -48.56 14.55
CA ALA A 656 7.15 -49.27 15.48
C ALA A 656 7.42 -48.52 16.81
N GLY A 657 7.09 -47.23 16.90
CA GLY A 657 7.35 -46.39 18.08
C GLY A 657 6.40 -46.63 19.26
N LEU A 658 6.63 -45.86 20.33
CA LEU A 658 5.88 -45.90 21.58
C LEU A 658 4.76 -44.85 21.60
N MET A 659 3.52 -45.28 21.86
CA MET A 659 2.45 -44.38 22.30
C MET A 659 2.23 -44.61 23.79
N GLN A 660 2.33 -43.56 24.60
CA GLN A 660 2.16 -43.62 26.03
C GLN A 660 0.96 -42.76 26.45
N ILE A 661 -0.03 -43.37 27.08
CA ILE A 661 -1.20 -42.69 27.64
C ILE A 661 -0.96 -42.56 29.15
N THR A 662 -0.79 -41.34 29.62
CA THR A 662 -0.58 -41.01 31.04
C THR A 662 -1.80 -40.35 31.69
N GLY A 663 -2.81 -39.96 30.90
CA GLY A 663 -4.15 -39.57 31.35
C GLY A 663 -5.20 -40.68 31.16
N VAL A 664 -6.44 -40.43 31.58
CA VAL A 664 -7.55 -41.40 31.41
C VAL A 664 -8.12 -41.32 29.99
N ALA A 665 -8.35 -42.45 29.34
CA ALA A 665 -9.11 -42.52 28.10
C ALA A 665 -10.54 -43.03 28.35
N SER A 666 -11.53 -42.25 27.95
CA SER A 666 -12.97 -42.46 28.17
C SER A 666 -13.78 -42.68 26.88
N TYR A 667 -13.13 -42.76 25.71
CA TYR A 667 -13.80 -43.17 24.47
C TYR A 667 -14.39 -44.58 24.59
N SER A 668 -15.52 -44.84 23.92
CA SER A 668 -16.29 -46.09 24.11
C SER A 668 -16.12 -47.15 23.01
N GLY A 669 -15.32 -46.88 21.98
CA GLY A 669 -14.97 -47.87 20.97
C GLY A 669 -13.80 -48.79 21.35
N THR A 670 -13.36 -49.56 20.37
CA THR A 670 -12.26 -50.53 20.54
C THR A 670 -10.90 -49.84 20.53
N THR A 671 -9.94 -50.43 21.23
CA THR A 671 -8.52 -50.11 21.13
C THR A 671 -7.83 -51.21 20.33
N THR A 672 -7.14 -50.86 19.25
CA THR A 672 -6.37 -51.82 18.45
C THR A 672 -4.89 -51.44 18.46
N VAL A 673 -4.01 -52.40 18.72
CA VAL A 673 -2.55 -52.25 18.64
C VAL A 673 -2.03 -53.15 17.53
N SER A 674 -1.61 -52.56 16.42
CA SER A 674 -1.12 -53.30 15.23
C SER A 674 0.36 -53.05 14.92
N GLY A 675 1.07 -52.36 15.80
CA GLY A 675 2.52 -52.13 15.66
C GLY A 675 3.10 -51.34 16.82
N GLY A 676 4.34 -51.67 17.17
CA GLY A 676 5.08 -51.00 18.25
C GLY A 676 4.41 -51.20 19.60
N THR A 677 4.59 -50.24 20.51
CA THR A 677 4.05 -50.33 21.88
C THR A 677 2.97 -49.27 22.12
N LEU A 678 1.84 -49.69 22.71
CA LEU A 678 0.91 -48.82 23.42
C LEU A 678 1.03 -49.08 24.93
N SER A 679 1.37 -48.07 25.72
CA SER A 679 1.51 -48.18 27.19
C SER A 679 0.49 -47.28 27.89
N VAL A 680 -0.24 -47.82 28.85
CA VAL A 680 -0.98 -47.01 29.84
C VAL A 680 -0.11 -46.82 31.09
N ALA A 681 0.45 -45.63 31.25
CA ALA A 681 1.48 -45.32 32.25
C ALA A 681 1.02 -44.27 33.27
N SER A 682 1.93 -43.65 34.04
CA SER A 682 1.65 -42.78 35.20
C SER A 682 0.80 -43.48 36.27
N THR A 683 0.30 -42.77 37.29
CA THR A 683 -0.71 -43.28 38.25
C THR A 683 -2.15 -43.19 37.73
N ALA A 684 -2.41 -42.34 36.72
CA ALA A 684 -3.75 -42.05 36.20
C ALA A 684 -4.03 -42.68 34.82
N GLY A 685 -3.01 -43.16 34.10
CA GLY A 685 -3.20 -43.70 32.75
C GLY A 685 -4.09 -44.94 32.73
N GLY A 686 -5.07 -44.95 31.82
CA GLY A 686 -5.98 -46.08 31.65
C GLY A 686 -6.84 -45.97 30.40
N LEU A 687 -7.35 -47.11 29.93
CA LEU A 687 -8.35 -47.25 28.87
C LEU A 687 -9.71 -47.60 29.49
N ALA A 688 -10.20 -46.75 30.39
CA ALA A 688 -11.39 -47.03 31.19
C ALA A 688 -12.68 -47.11 30.35
N GLY A 689 -12.73 -46.44 29.20
CA GLY A 689 -13.91 -46.44 28.33
C GLY A 689 -13.92 -47.55 27.27
N THR A 690 -12.79 -48.20 26.97
CA THR A 690 -12.71 -49.07 25.79
C THR A 690 -13.67 -50.26 25.87
N SER A 691 -14.29 -50.63 24.75
CA SER A 691 -15.16 -51.82 24.66
C SER A 691 -14.39 -53.12 24.41
N GLY A 692 -13.13 -53.03 24.01
CA GLY A 692 -12.29 -54.19 23.70
C GLY A 692 -10.88 -53.77 23.36
N LEU A 693 -9.89 -54.58 23.73
CA LEU A 693 -8.49 -54.41 23.36
C LEU A 693 -8.11 -55.50 22.35
N ILE A 694 -7.71 -55.09 21.15
CA ILE A 694 -7.24 -55.98 20.09
C ILE A 694 -5.74 -55.77 19.92
N ILE A 695 -4.95 -56.84 20.01
CA ILE A 695 -3.50 -56.80 19.80
C ILE A 695 -3.16 -57.71 18.62
N ASN A 696 -2.85 -57.09 17.48
CA ASN A 696 -2.49 -57.77 16.25
C ASN A 696 -0.99 -58.09 16.20
N ASN A 697 -0.57 -58.81 15.16
CA ASN A 697 0.83 -59.15 14.93
C ASN A 697 1.76 -57.93 14.98
N GLY A 698 2.83 -58.01 15.78
CA GLY A 698 3.79 -56.92 15.97
C GLY A 698 3.34 -55.81 16.93
N GLY A 699 2.14 -55.91 17.50
CA GLY A 699 1.64 -55.01 18.55
C GLY A 699 2.03 -55.47 19.96
N ILE A 700 2.38 -54.52 20.82
CA ILE A 700 2.61 -54.73 22.25
C ILE A 700 1.73 -53.77 23.04
N PHE A 701 0.88 -54.29 23.91
CA PHE A 701 0.18 -53.49 24.90
C PHE A 701 0.85 -53.65 26.27
N GLN A 702 1.20 -52.53 26.90
CA GLN A 702 1.76 -52.50 28.26
C GLN A 702 0.73 -51.91 29.21
N ASN A 703 0.15 -52.77 30.04
CA ASN A 703 -0.68 -52.37 31.16
C ASN A 703 0.22 -51.99 32.34
N GLY A 704 0.43 -50.69 32.55
CA GLY A 704 1.22 -50.16 33.65
C GLY A 704 2.40 -49.29 33.21
N SER A 705 2.88 -48.49 34.15
CA SER A 705 4.02 -47.59 34.03
C SER A 705 5.34 -48.35 34.14
N PRO A 706 6.35 -48.03 33.31
CA PRO A 706 7.72 -48.55 33.49
C PRO A 706 8.32 -48.21 34.86
N THR A 707 7.96 -47.06 35.43
CA THR A 707 8.24 -46.73 36.83
C THR A 707 7.29 -47.54 37.72
N THR A 708 7.77 -48.66 38.26
CA THR A 708 6.95 -49.67 38.97
C THR A 708 6.21 -49.14 40.19
N SER A 709 6.71 -48.09 40.85
CA SER A 709 6.01 -47.43 41.96
C SER A 709 4.68 -46.80 41.55
N ASN A 710 4.52 -46.41 40.28
CA ASN A 710 3.26 -45.87 39.76
C ASN A 710 2.18 -46.95 39.57
N ASN A 711 2.55 -48.23 39.73
CA ASN A 711 1.64 -49.37 39.63
C ASN A 711 1.18 -49.88 41.00
N ASN A 712 1.68 -49.30 42.11
CA ASN A 712 1.35 -49.74 43.46
C ASN A 712 -0.14 -49.53 43.77
N GLY A 713 -0.85 -50.61 44.07
CA GLY A 713 -2.28 -50.59 44.41
C GLY A 713 -3.20 -50.27 43.24
N VAL A 714 -2.69 -50.32 42.00
CA VAL A 714 -3.48 -50.06 40.80
C VAL A 714 -4.36 -51.25 40.50
N ALA A 715 -5.63 -51.00 40.21
CA ALA A 715 -6.57 -52.00 39.70
C ALA A 715 -7.25 -51.47 38.44
N ASN A 716 -7.51 -52.35 37.47
CA ASN A 716 -8.45 -52.14 36.37
C ASN A 716 -8.20 -50.86 35.57
N ARG A 717 -6.99 -50.74 34.98
CA ARG A 717 -6.69 -49.66 34.03
C ARG A 717 -7.48 -49.79 32.74
N LEU A 718 -7.91 -50.99 32.39
CA LEU A 718 -8.81 -51.25 31.28
C LEU A 718 -10.22 -51.50 31.82
N ASN A 719 -11.22 -51.15 31.02
CA ASN A 719 -12.62 -51.47 31.28
C ASN A 719 -12.79 -52.97 31.58
N THR A 720 -13.38 -53.31 32.72
CA THR A 720 -13.55 -54.70 33.14
C THR A 720 -14.55 -55.47 32.27
N ALA A 721 -15.40 -54.78 31.52
CA ALA A 721 -16.28 -55.39 30.53
C ALA A 721 -15.61 -55.61 29.16
N ALA A 722 -14.35 -55.20 28.98
CA ALA A 722 -13.66 -55.32 27.70
C ALA A 722 -13.18 -56.76 27.45
N THR A 723 -13.27 -57.20 26.19
CA THR A 723 -12.64 -58.42 25.70
C THR A 723 -11.21 -58.13 25.24
N LEU A 724 -10.24 -58.95 25.65
CA LEU A 724 -8.88 -58.98 25.09
C LEU A 724 -8.82 -59.91 23.89
N THR A 725 -8.60 -59.39 22.69
CA THR A 725 -8.39 -60.20 21.48
C THR A 725 -6.93 -60.20 21.07
N LEU A 726 -6.36 -61.39 20.88
CA LEU A 726 -4.94 -61.61 20.57
C LEU A 726 -4.80 -62.26 19.18
N GLY A 727 -4.15 -61.54 18.25
CA GLY A 727 -3.98 -61.90 16.83
C GLY A 727 -2.52 -62.01 16.36
N GLY A 728 -1.58 -62.18 17.29
CA GLY A 728 -0.14 -62.35 17.06
C GLY A 728 0.76 -61.40 17.86
N GLY A 729 0.26 -60.76 18.92
CA GLY A 729 0.96 -59.72 19.68
C GLY A 729 1.19 -60.07 21.14
N ALA A 730 1.61 -59.07 21.93
CA ALA A 730 1.92 -59.24 23.35
C ALA A 730 1.09 -58.33 24.27
N PHE A 731 0.52 -58.90 25.33
CA PHE A 731 -0.02 -58.17 26.47
C PHE A 731 0.95 -58.28 27.65
N ASN A 732 1.41 -57.15 28.18
CA ASN A 732 2.37 -57.11 29.28
C ASN A 732 1.75 -56.36 30.47
N GLN A 733 1.57 -57.05 31.59
CA GLN A 733 1.18 -56.41 32.84
C GLN A 733 2.41 -56.10 33.68
N ILE A 734 2.70 -54.81 33.85
CA ILE A 734 3.92 -54.37 34.54
C ILE A 734 3.74 -54.50 36.05
N THR A 735 4.67 -55.17 36.74
CA THR A 735 4.59 -55.36 38.20
C THR A 735 4.52 -54.05 38.98
N ALA A 736 3.87 -54.08 40.14
CA ALA A 736 4.02 -53.07 41.18
C ALA A 736 5.40 -53.14 41.84
N ALA A 737 5.87 -52.02 42.39
CA ALA A 737 7.03 -52.02 43.28
C ALA A 737 6.67 -52.58 44.67
N THR A 738 5.45 -52.32 45.15
CA THR A 738 4.88 -52.86 46.39
C THR A 738 3.37 -53.05 46.25
N GLY A 739 2.78 -53.96 47.03
CA GLY A 739 1.35 -54.22 47.01
C GLY A 739 0.90 -54.97 45.77
N ALA A 740 -0.21 -54.54 45.16
CA ALA A 740 -0.83 -55.23 44.03
C ALA A 740 -0.94 -54.36 42.78
N HIS A 741 -0.82 -54.96 41.60
CA HIS A 741 -1.32 -54.44 40.34
C HIS A 741 -2.24 -55.48 39.69
N THR A 742 -3.53 -55.19 39.58
CA THR A 742 -4.52 -56.17 39.10
C THR A 742 -5.30 -55.64 37.90
N GLN A 743 -5.75 -56.55 37.04
CA GLN A 743 -6.62 -56.24 35.92
C GLN A 743 -7.65 -57.35 35.74
N ASP A 744 -8.92 -56.98 35.74
CA ASP A 744 -10.03 -57.85 35.37
C ASP A 744 -10.52 -57.48 33.98
N LEU A 745 -10.86 -58.47 33.16
CA LEU A 745 -11.47 -58.32 31.85
C LEU A 745 -12.64 -59.30 31.74
N ASP A 746 -13.54 -59.08 30.80
CA ASP A 746 -14.67 -60.00 30.59
C ASP A 746 -14.15 -61.34 30.07
N SER A 747 -13.37 -61.28 28.98
CA SER A 747 -12.95 -62.47 28.26
C SER A 747 -11.63 -62.25 27.51
N VAL A 748 -10.97 -63.35 27.15
CA VAL A 748 -9.87 -63.35 26.19
C VAL A 748 -10.20 -64.22 24.99
N ILE A 749 -9.90 -63.69 23.80
CA ILE A 749 -10.06 -64.37 22.51
C ILE A 749 -8.70 -64.51 21.85
N ILE A 750 -8.29 -65.74 21.52
CA ILE A 750 -7.11 -65.99 20.68
C ILE A 750 -7.59 -66.24 19.25
N ASN A 751 -7.30 -65.28 18.36
CA ASN A 751 -7.84 -65.26 16.99
C ASN A 751 -6.78 -65.45 15.90
N GLY A 752 -5.50 -65.54 16.25
CA GLY A 752 -4.42 -65.83 15.30
C GLY A 752 -3.03 -65.55 15.83
N GLY A 753 -2.01 -65.93 15.05
CA GLY A 753 -0.60 -65.65 15.32
C GLY A 753 -0.03 -66.30 16.58
N SER A 754 1.22 -65.94 16.90
CA SER A 754 1.89 -66.33 18.14
C SER A 754 1.78 -65.20 19.15
N ASN A 755 1.06 -65.45 20.24
CA ASN A 755 0.76 -64.43 21.25
C ASN A 755 1.54 -64.65 22.53
N THR A 756 1.79 -63.57 23.27
CA THR A 756 2.38 -63.65 24.62
C THR A 756 1.56 -62.82 25.59
N VAL A 757 1.32 -63.37 26.79
CA VAL A 757 0.71 -62.67 27.91
C VAL A 757 1.68 -62.76 29.08
N ASN A 758 2.31 -61.64 29.44
CA ASN A 758 3.30 -61.57 30.50
C ASN A 758 2.66 -60.97 31.76
N VAL A 759 2.55 -61.75 32.83
CA VAL A 759 2.01 -61.32 34.13
C VAL A 759 2.95 -61.81 35.23
N THR A 760 4.09 -61.15 35.36
CA THR A 760 5.13 -61.53 36.32
C THR A 760 5.06 -60.64 37.56
N ALA A 761 5.10 -61.23 38.76
CA ALA A 761 5.15 -60.49 40.01
C ALA A 761 6.57 -60.49 40.60
N THR A 762 6.93 -59.41 41.31
CA THR A 762 8.12 -59.42 42.16
C THR A 762 7.80 -60.10 43.50
N ALA A 763 8.77 -60.75 44.14
CA ALA A 763 8.58 -61.37 45.46
C ALA A 763 7.97 -60.36 46.45
N GLY A 764 6.86 -60.74 47.09
CA GLY A 764 6.12 -59.87 48.02
C GLY A 764 5.12 -58.91 47.37
N THR A 765 4.88 -59.02 46.06
CA THR A 765 3.84 -58.26 45.33
C THR A 765 2.82 -59.20 44.69
N THR A 766 1.64 -58.68 44.37
CA THR A 766 0.63 -59.37 43.58
C THR A 766 0.55 -58.72 42.20
N ASN A 767 0.67 -59.51 41.14
CA ASN A 767 0.37 -59.08 39.77
C ASN A 767 -0.63 -60.07 39.17
N ALA A 768 -1.83 -59.62 38.80
CA ALA A 768 -2.92 -60.52 38.42
C ALA A 768 -3.70 -60.01 37.21
N LEU A 769 -3.96 -60.90 36.26
CA LEU A 769 -4.89 -60.73 35.15
C LEU A 769 -6.01 -61.76 35.30
N THR A 770 -7.25 -61.30 35.46
CA THR A 770 -8.43 -62.16 35.68
C THR A 770 -9.41 -62.00 34.52
N PHE A 771 -10.07 -63.09 34.12
CA PHE A 771 -11.17 -63.08 33.17
C PHE A 771 -12.45 -63.54 33.88
N THR A 772 -13.47 -62.70 33.93
CA THR A 772 -14.62 -62.85 34.84
C THR A 772 -15.97 -63.09 34.13
N GLY A 773 -16.01 -63.01 32.80
CA GLY A 773 -17.19 -63.24 31.98
C GLY A 773 -17.65 -64.70 31.96
N THR A 774 -18.83 -64.93 31.38
CA THR A 774 -19.45 -66.27 31.30
C THR A 774 -18.68 -67.23 30.41
N ASP A 775 -18.06 -66.71 29.34
CA ASP A 775 -17.17 -67.44 28.43
C ASP A 775 -15.77 -66.78 28.44
N PRO A 776 -15.01 -66.95 29.53
CA PRO A 776 -13.83 -66.13 29.81
C PRO A 776 -12.65 -66.40 28.86
N TYR A 777 -12.69 -67.49 28.09
CA TYR A 777 -11.65 -67.87 27.14
C TYR A 777 -12.24 -68.51 25.88
N VAL A 778 -11.92 -67.94 24.72
CA VAL A 778 -12.24 -68.49 23.41
C VAL A 778 -10.97 -68.57 22.56
N ARG A 779 -10.76 -69.68 21.86
CA ARG A 779 -9.66 -69.81 20.89
C ARG A 779 -10.21 -70.28 19.55
N THR A 780 -10.15 -69.39 18.56
CA THR A 780 -10.55 -69.69 17.18
C THR A 780 -9.34 -70.10 16.33
N SER A 781 -8.16 -69.53 16.58
CA SER A 781 -6.89 -69.95 15.95
C SER A 781 -5.65 -69.44 16.74
N GLY A 782 -4.42 -69.64 16.24
CA GLY A 782 -3.18 -69.12 16.85
C GLY A 782 -2.72 -69.86 18.11
N THR A 783 -1.66 -69.37 18.77
CA THR A 783 -1.13 -69.87 20.05
C THR A 783 -0.96 -68.72 21.04
N VAL A 784 -0.96 -69.02 22.34
CA VAL A 784 -0.67 -68.05 23.40
C VAL A 784 0.31 -68.66 24.40
N ASN A 785 1.33 -67.90 24.78
CA ASN A 785 2.25 -68.23 25.85
C ASN A 785 1.96 -67.32 27.05
N PHE A 786 1.60 -67.91 28.19
CA PHE A 786 1.43 -67.20 29.46
C PHE A 786 2.72 -67.31 30.26
N VAL A 787 3.31 -66.16 30.63
CA VAL A 787 4.62 -66.02 31.29
C VAL A 787 4.49 -65.39 32.66
#